data_AF-A0A562BU60-F1
#
_entry.id   AF-A0A562BU60-F1
#
_cell.length_a   1.000
_cell.length_b   1.000
_cell.length_c   1.000
_cell.angle_alpha   90.00
_cell.angle_beta   90.00
_cell.angle_gamma   90.00
#
_symmetry.space_group_name_H-M   'P 1'
#
loop_
_entity.id
_entity.type
_entity.pdbx_description
1 polymer ?
#
loop_
_entity_poly.entity_id
_entity_poly.type
_entity_poly.pdbx_seq_one_letter_code
_entity_poly.pdbx_strand_id
1 'polypeptide(L)'
;MRICQIDHTAVQPPSKDAPGDPVQEPANAPLRDPLARAKALGFDHVLLAGASPVHLPVDRLAALAAHCRAQGLSCLLELSLDRHPDDGPPIDPAWRHHGAMPDPRDTDNHLPGARLRWHDGGVADGLVQWWRDRLNELTELGIAGYCCRAPARVPGARWAALTAAVRGPAKATAGHRTPVFLAWTPGSSPEQLHDLAQGRFDGAFCSLPWWDYRSPWLAEEIARLQPFGALLAAPAVSAIGLDALAARRALWTAAALGDGMLVPAGFECGGGDCGDASDDGDGGPPPTYDLSHELLHANAWIAARGTSRTLQVRQLSGADAPLIVMARMPTPAVDSPLPLAIVINPDVQQPATFGVDRILSSLPHGAGTLLAADGGPGGAVEPGTLLDALDNITLAPAGVQLFHAAPSAALAEPVRRTDRRIGASVRAALERGVAAALQAPRIAIEAVAPACDGGRFAVRRVIGERVEVSADIWMDGHDKLAAVLLWRGPGEEAWHEAPMTPTVNDRWVGTFALTALGRHEFTVEAWHDAFATWCDEVTKKKQAGIDVSLEIEEGARLVAHTVRHGRAGEREAGRALRTVCDELTAARGDDVRRLEILLSPQTRALMHTADPRAFATRHPVAMPVESDRLQARFASWYELFPRSQSGDAERHGTFDDVIARLPAIRAMGFDVLYFPPIHPIGKTNRKGRNNSLRAAPDDPGSPYAIGSPEGGHDAIHPQLGTLQDFRRLRAACASAGLELALDFAIQCSPDHPWLRDHPEWFAHRPDGSLRYAENPPKKYEDIVNVDFYAKGSAAPALWIALRDVVMFWANEGVRIFRVDNPHTKPLPFWEWMIADVRSHYPDTIFLAEAFTRPKMMARLAKLGFSQSYTYFTWRNHKHELIEYMTELTQTSLREYFRPHFFVNTPDINPYFLHDSGRPGFLIRAALATLLSGLWGMYNGFELCEGTPHVVNGVTKEEYLDSEKYQLRAWDYDRPGNINAEITRLNQIRASHPALQNHLGVRFLPASDDAVLYFARFVPTSHAPDAGFGDDVLLVAISLDPRNVRESDIELPLWEWGLPDHGALAAEDLMHGHRFDWHGKHQRVRLDPHTLPFALWRVTPRR
;
A
#
# COMPACT_ATOMS: atom_id res chain seq x y z
N MET A 1 -14.94 -16.14 -7.38
CA MET A 1 -16.26 -16.34 -8.05
C MET A 1 -16.02 -16.90 -9.44
N ARG A 2 -16.86 -17.80 -9.94
CA ARG A 2 -16.76 -18.31 -11.33
C ARG A 2 -17.97 -17.77 -12.08
N ILE A 3 -17.74 -16.79 -12.94
CA ILE A 3 -18.78 -16.00 -13.59
C ILE A 3 -18.80 -16.31 -15.09
N CYS A 4 -19.97 -16.65 -15.63
CA CYS A 4 -20.17 -16.69 -17.08
C CYS A 4 -20.81 -15.37 -17.55
N GLN A 5 -20.31 -14.77 -18.65
CA GLN A 5 -20.96 -13.62 -19.29
C GLN A 5 -21.85 -14.10 -20.43
N ILE A 6 -23.14 -13.73 -20.38
CA ILE A 6 -24.19 -14.16 -21.31
C ILE A 6 -25.00 -12.93 -21.74
N ASP A 7 -25.37 -12.82 -23.01
CA ASP A 7 -26.26 -11.74 -23.48
C ASP A 7 -27.68 -11.95 -22.95
N HIS A 8 -28.28 -10.91 -22.36
CA HIS A 8 -29.63 -10.97 -21.80
C HIS A 8 -30.75 -11.21 -22.84
N THR A 9 -30.46 -11.09 -24.13
CA THR A 9 -31.39 -11.44 -25.23
C THR A 9 -31.42 -12.93 -25.53
N ALA A 10 -30.33 -13.65 -25.25
CA ALA A 10 -30.25 -15.11 -25.37
C ALA A 10 -30.97 -15.86 -24.22
N VAL A 11 -31.31 -15.15 -23.14
CA VAL A 11 -32.02 -15.71 -21.97
C VAL A 11 -33.51 -15.37 -22.05
N GLN A 12 -34.31 -16.29 -22.59
CA GLN A 12 -35.76 -16.16 -22.63
C GLN A 12 -36.39 -16.71 -21.32
N PRO A 13 -37.20 -15.93 -20.59
CA PRO A 13 -37.93 -16.45 -19.43
C PRO A 13 -39.10 -17.35 -19.86
N PRO A 14 -39.49 -18.34 -19.05
CA PRO A 14 -40.64 -19.20 -19.36
C PRO A 14 -41.92 -18.38 -19.47
N SER A 15 -42.70 -18.61 -20.53
CA SER A 15 -43.95 -17.88 -20.78
C SER A 15 -45.03 -18.23 -19.76
N LYS A 16 -45.92 -17.27 -19.46
CA LYS A 16 -47.02 -17.44 -18.49
C LYS A 16 -48.41 -17.58 -19.10
N ASP A 17 -48.57 -17.34 -20.39
CA ASP A 17 -49.86 -17.43 -21.09
C ASP A 17 -49.96 -18.69 -21.95
N ALA A 18 -50.21 -19.83 -21.29
CA ALA A 18 -50.63 -21.07 -21.95
C ALA A 18 -51.46 -21.95 -20.98
N PRO A 19 -52.77 -21.69 -20.81
CA PRO A 19 -53.66 -22.58 -20.05
C PRO A 19 -54.09 -23.78 -20.92
N GLY A 20 -53.21 -24.76 -21.14
CA GLY A 20 -53.55 -25.98 -21.88
C GLY A 20 -52.43 -27.02 -22.00
N ASP A 21 -52.81 -28.28 -21.75
CA ASP A 21 -52.18 -29.58 -22.04
C ASP A 21 -50.70 -29.90 -21.65
N PRO A 22 -50.45 -31.06 -21.01
CA PRO A 22 -49.10 -31.52 -20.65
C PRO A 22 -48.41 -32.23 -21.83
N VAL A 23 -47.74 -31.48 -22.70
CA VAL A 23 -46.85 -32.04 -23.73
C VAL A 23 -45.49 -32.40 -23.10
N GLN A 24 -44.94 -33.57 -23.45
CA GLN A 24 -43.64 -34.03 -22.96
C GLN A 24 -42.50 -33.31 -23.70
N GLU A 25 -41.69 -32.51 -22.99
CA GLU A 25 -40.44 -31.99 -23.53
C GLU A 25 -39.36 -33.10 -23.65
N PRO A 26 -38.50 -33.08 -24.69
CA PRO A 26 -37.49 -34.11 -24.91
C PRO A 26 -36.28 -33.94 -23.98
N ALA A 27 -35.68 -35.06 -23.58
CA ALA A 27 -34.65 -35.13 -22.53
C ALA A 27 -33.34 -34.35 -22.79
N ASN A 28 -33.09 -33.86 -24.00
CA ASN A 28 -31.90 -33.06 -24.36
C ASN A 28 -32.11 -31.53 -24.29
N ALA A 29 -33.30 -31.05 -23.93
CA ALA A 29 -33.56 -29.61 -23.73
C ALA A 29 -32.53 -28.86 -22.84
N PRO A 30 -31.97 -29.45 -21.74
CA PRO A 30 -31.10 -28.71 -20.82
C PRO A 30 -29.81 -28.12 -21.42
N LEU A 31 -29.29 -28.65 -22.54
CA LEU A 31 -28.03 -28.16 -23.12
C LEU A 31 -28.20 -26.96 -24.06
N ARG A 32 -29.44 -26.60 -24.43
CA ARG A 32 -29.74 -25.36 -25.19
C ARG A 32 -30.01 -24.13 -24.31
N ASP A 33 -30.22 -24.29 -22.99
CA ASP A 33 -30.28 -23.15 -22.05
C ASP A 33 -28.84 -22.68 -21.71
N PRO A 34 -28.44 -21.45 -22.05
CA PRO A 34 -27.10 -20.92 -21.74
C PRO A 34 -26.76 -20.96 -20.24
N LEU A 35 -27.76 -20.84 -19.36
CA LEU A 35 -27.57 -20.89 -17.91
C LEU A 35 -27.23 -22.30 -17.45
N ALA A 36 -27.89 -23.33 -17.98
CA ALA A 36 -27.63 -24.72 -17.65
C ALA A 36 -26.26 -25.17 -18.18
N ARG A 37 -25.85 -24.74 -19.39
CA ARG A 37 -24.48 -24.92 -19.90
C ARG A 37 -23.45 -24.30 -18.97
N ALA A 38 -23.67 -23.05 -18.53
CA ALA A 38 -22.77 -22.38 -17.59
C ALA A 38 -22.67 -23.14 -16.25
N LYS A 39 -23.77 -23.75 -15.79
CA LYS A 39 -23.76 -24.59 -14.58
C LYS A 39 -22.90 -25.85 -14.76
N ALA A 40 -23.00 -26.51 -15.91
CA ALA A 40 -22.22 -27.71 -16.22
C ALA A 40 -20.70 -27.45 -16.31
N LEU A 41 -20.29 -26.32 -16.87
CA LEU A 41 -18.89 -25.87 -16.93
C LEU A 41 -18.32 -25.42 -15.57
N GLY A 42 -19.13 -25.45 -14.51
CA GLY A 42 -18.69 -25.18 -13.13
C GLY A 42 -18.81 -23.73 -12.67
N PHE A 43 -19.55 -22.87 -13.39
CA PHE A 43 -19.80 -21.49 -12.97
C PHE A 43 -20.83 -21.40 -11.81
N ASP A 44 -20.75 -20.35 -11.01
CA ASP A 44 -21.61 -20.08 -9.85
C ASP A 44 -22.37 -18.72 -9.90
N HIS A 45 -21.97 -17.83 -10.81
CA HIS A 45 -22.65 -16.57 -11.10
C HIS A 45 -22.83 -16.41 -12.62
N VAL A 46 -23.85 -15.62 -13.02
CA VAL A 46 -24.04 -15.19 -14.41
C VAL A 46 -24.18 -13.68 -14.44
N LEU A 47 -23.44 -13.04 -15.35
CA LEU A 47 -23.59 -11.64 -15.71
C LEU A 47 -24.42 -11.52 -16.99
N LEU A 48 -25.59 -10.91 -16.89
CA LEU A 48 -26.49 -10.64 -18.01
C LEU A 48 -26.09 -9.33 -18.71
N ALA A 49 -25.30 -9.46 -19.78
CA ALA A 49 -24.83 -8.32 -20.56
C ALA A 49 -25.99 -7.61 -21.29
N GLY A 50 -25.99 -6.28 -21.28
CA GLY A 50 -27.06 -5.43 -21.81
C GLY A 50 -28.27 -5.25 -20.87
N ALA A 51 -28.38 -6.01 -19.77
CA ALA A 51 -29.46 -5.84 -18.80
C ALA A 51 -29.06 -4.87 -17.68
N SER A 52 -29.71 -3.71 -17.63
CA SER A 52 -29.42 -2.62 -16.68
C SER A 52 -30.67 -2.12 -15.92
N PRO A 53 -30.52 -1.71 -14.64
CA PRO A 53 -31.57 -1.15 -13.77
C PRO A 53 -32.51 -0.08 -14.34
N VAL A 54 -32.08 0.65 -15.38
CA VAL A 54 -32.83 1.77 -15.98
C VAL A 54 -33.24 1.55 -17.44
N HIS A 55 -32.76 0.48 -18.08
CA HIS A 55 -33.02 0.18 -19.50
C HIS A 55 -34.07 -0.91 -19.73
N LEU A 56 -34.43 -1.70 -18.72
CA LEU A 56 -35.43 -2.77 -18.83
C LEU A 56 -36.61 -2.55 -17.87
N PRO A 57 -37.85 -2.89 -18.30
CA PRO A 57 -39.01 -2.93 -17.41
C PRO A 57 -38.80 -3.87 -16.22
N VAL A 58 -39.36 -3.47 -15.06
CA VAL A 58 -39.18 -4.16 -13.77
C VAL A 58 -39.59 -5.62 -13.84
N ASP A 59 -40.71 -5.93 -14.51
CA ASP A 59 -41.21 -7.29 -14.68
C ASP A 59 -40.25 -8.21 -15.45
N ARG A 60 -39.54 -7.67 -16.46
CA ARG A 60 -38.54 -8.44 -17.24
C ARG A 60 -37.30 -8.74 -16.38
N LEU A 61 -36.86 -7.79 -15.56
CA LEU A 61 -35.76 -8.01 -14.61
C LEU A 61 -36.14 -9.04 -13.55
N ALA A 62 -37.38 -9.00 -13.03
CA ALA A 62 -37.89 -9.99 -12.07
C ALA A 62 -37.94 -11.42 -12.67
N ALA A 63 -38.35 -11.55 -13.93
CA ALA A 63 -38.41 -12.83 -14.64
C ALA A 63 -37.00 -13.43 -14.87
N LEU A 64 -36.05 -12.62 -15.34
CA LEU A 64 -34.64 -13.05 -15.52
C LEU A 64 -34.00 -13.46 -14.19
N ALA A 65 -34.25 -12.70 -13.11
CA ALA A 65 -33.77 -13.04 -11.78
C ALA A 65 -34.33 -14.38 -11.26
N ALA A 66 -35.58 -14.70 -11.59
CA ALA A 66 -36.19 -15.99 -11.24
C ALA A 66 -35.57 -17.17 -12.00
N HIS A 67 -35.30 -17.04 -13.30
CA HIS A 67 -34.72 -18.10 -14.13
C HIS A 67 -33.30 -18.47 -13.66
N CYS A 68 -32.45 -17.48 -13.38
CA CYS A 68 -31.11 -17.72 -12.80
C CYS A 68 -31.18 -18.48 -11.46
N ARG A 69 -32.14 -18.13 -10.59
CA ARG A 69 -32.31 -18.82 -9.29
C ARG A 69 -32.78 -20.27 -9.46
N ALA A 70 -33.61 -20.57 -10.46
CA ALA A 70 -34.04 -21.94 -10.76
C ALA A 70 -32.84 -22.85 -11.15
N GLN A 71 -31.88 -22.33 -11.91
CA GLN A 71 -30.64 -23.02 -12.28
C GLN A 71 -29.56 -23.01 -11.17
N GLY A 72 -29.88 -22.49 -9.97
CA GLY A 72 -28.93 -22.40 -8.86
C GLY A 72 -27.73 -21.50 -9.15
N LEU A 73 -27.96 -20.39 -9.87
CA LEU A 73 -26.96 -19.39 -10.26
C LEU A 73 -27.30 -18.01 -9.68
N SER A 74 -26.28 -17.25 -9.29
CA SER A 74 -26.47 -15.88 -8.78
C SER A 74 -26.54 -14.88 -9.93
N CYS A 75 -27.67 -14.18 -10.07
CA CYS A 75 -27.93 -13.23 -11.15
C CYS A 75 -27.27 -11.86 -10.90
N LEU A 76 -26.39 -11.44 -11.80
CA LEU A 76 -25.73 -10.13 -11.81
C LEU A 76 -26.19 -9.29 -13.01
N LEU A 77 -26.47 -8.01 -12.79
CA LEU A 77 -26.83 -7.03 -13.83
C LEU A 77 -25.68 -6.06 -14.11
N GLU A 78 -25.73 -5.32 -15.22
CA GLU A 78 -24.80 -4.21 -15.48
C GLU A 78 -25.32 -2.90 -14.87
N LEU A 79 -24.46 -2.16 -14.17
CA LEU A 79 -24.80 -0.90 -13.51
C LEU A 79 -23.87 0.23 -13.96
N SER A 80 -24.40 1.13 -14.78
CA SER A 80 -23.77 2.42 -15.12
C SER A 80 -24.55 3.53 -14.40
N LEU A 81 -23.86 4.36 -13.63
CA LEU A 81 -24.49 5.46 -12.88
C LEU A 81 -24.34 6.82 -13.58
N ASP A 82 -23.35 6.99 -14.46
CA ASP A 82 -22.98 8.27 -15.08
C ASP A 82 -23.94 8.74 -16.18
N ARG A 83 -24.62 7.78 -16.83
CA ARG A 83 -25.56 7.97 -17.93
C ARG A 83 -26.99 7.65 -17.48
N HIS A 84 -27.97 8.36 -18.04
CA HIS A 84 -29.39 8.04 -17.92
C HIS A 84 -30.04 7.98 -19.31
N PRO A 85 -30.80 6.91 -19.65
CA PRO A 85 -31.54 6.86 -20.91
C PRO A 85 -32.51 8.04 -21.06
N ASP A 86 -32.72 8.50 -22.29
CA ASP A 86 -33.66 9.60 -22.57
C ASP A 86 -35.12 9.15 -22.54
N ASP A 87 -35.36 7.87 -22.76
CA ASP A 87 -36.62 7.12 -22.58
C ASP A 87 -36.77 6.49 -21.18
N GLY A 88 -35.82 6.77 -20.26
CA GLY A 88 -35.83 6.25 -18.89
C GLY A 88 -36.85 6.92 -17.96
N PRO A 89 -36.94 6.47 -16.69
CA PRO A 89 -37.86 7.05 -15.71
C PRO A 89 -37.59 8.54 -15.43
N PRO A 90 -38.59 9.31 -14.96
CA PRO A 90 -38.43 10.74 -14.72
C PRO A 90 -37.44 11.04 -13.59
N ILE A 91 -36.53 11.97 -13.86
CA ILE A 91 -35.57 12.56 -12.92
C ILE A 91 -35.66 14.09 -13.00
N ASP A 92 -35.17 14.81 -11.99
CA ASP A 92 -35.10 16.27 -12.00
C ASP A 92 -34.26 16.76 -13.21
N PRO A 93 -34.81 17.63 -14.08
CA PRO A 93 -34.08 18.20 -15.21
C PRO A 93 -32.76 18.88 -14.82
N ALA A 94 -32.65 19.44 -13.61
CA ALA A 94 -31.44 20.09 -13.12
C ALA A 94 -30.28 19.11 -12.83
N TRP A 95 -30.56 17.82 -12.71
CA TRP A 95 -29.54 16.78 -12.50
C TRP A 95 -28.80 16.38 -13.79
N ARG A 96 -29.39 16.66 -14.96
CA ARG A 96 -28.78 16.45 -16.28
C ARG A 96 -27.80 17.58 -16.62
N HIS A 97 -26.73 17.29 -17.36
CA HIS A 97 -25.77 18.29 -17.80
C HIS A 97 -26.28 19.10 -19.01
N HIS A 98 -26.46 20.42 -18.86
CA HIS A 98 -26.96 21.32 -19.91
C HIS A 98 -25.92 22.38 -20.27
N GLY A 99 -25.15 22.19 -21.35
CA GLY A 99 -24.24 23.23 -21.85
C GLY A 99 -23.23 22.76 -22.89
N ALA A 100 -23.13 23.55 -23.99
CA ALA A 100 -22.16 23.47 -25.09
C ALA A 100 -22.13 22.17 -25.92
N MET A 101 -21.44 22.24 -27.08
CA MET A 101 -21.10 21.07 -27.89
C MET A 101 -20.21 20.10 -27.08
N PRO A 102 -20.30 18.78 -27.29
CA PRO A 102 -19.39 17.83 -26.67
C PRO A 102 -17.93 18.18 -27.00
N ASP A 103 -17.03 17.97 -26.03
CA ASP A 103 -15.60 18.07 -26.30
C ASP A 103 -15.23 17.01 -27.35
N PRO A 104 -14.64 17.37 -28.50
CA PRO A 104 -14.28 16.41 -29.54
C PRO A 104 -13.20 15.40 -29.09
N ARG A 105 -12.62 15.59 -27.90
CA ARG A 105 -11.67 14.68 -27.25
C ARG A 105 -12.32 13.68 -26.28
N ASP A 106 -13.63 13.79 -26.03
CA ASP A 106 -14.39 12.79 -25.27
C ASP A 106 -14.66 11.57 -26.15
N THR A 107 -13.86 10.52 -25.97
CA THR A 107 -13.86 9.31 -26.81
C THR A 107 -15.16 8.49 -26.73
N ASP A 108 -16.02 8.77 -25.74
CA ASP A 108 -17.28 8.05 -25.48
C ASP A 108 -18.56 8.83 -25.87
N ASN A 109 -18.44 9.92 -26.63
CA ASN A 109 -19.61 10.67 -27.13
C ASN A 109 -20.61 9.81 -27.96
N HIS A 110 -20.20 8.60 -28.36
CA HIS A 110 -21.03 7.61 -29.03
C HIS A 110 -21.93 6.77 -28.09
N LEU A 111 -21.74 6.82 -26.77
CA LEU A 111 -22.58 6.08 -25.81
C LEU A 111 -23.92 6.80 -25.60
N PRO A 112 -25.06 6.08 -25.58
CA PRO A 112 -26.40 6.68 -25.46
C PRO A 112 -26.70 7.22 -24.06
N GLY A 113 -27.68 8.13 -23.99
CA GLY A 113 -28.21 8.71 -22.75
C GLY A 113 -27.46 9.93 -22.23
N ALA A 114 -28.20 10.78 -21.52
CA ALA A 114 -27.71 12.03 -20.93
C ALA A 114 -26.77 11.79 -19.75
N ARG A 115 -25.68 12.58 -19.65
CA ARG A 115 -24.76 12.54 -18.50
C ARG A 115 -25.35 13.24 -17.26
N LEU A 116 -25.15 12.64 -16.08
CA LEU A 116 -25.64 13.14 -14.79
C LEU A 116 -24.56 13.90 -13.99
N ARG A 117 -24.96 14.97 -13.29
CA ARG A 117 -24.05 15.92 -12.62
C ARG A 117 -23.57 15.44 -11.23
N TRP A 118 -23.01 14.23 -11.14
CA TRP A 118 -22.53 13.62 -9.88
C TRP A 118 -21.44 14.38 -9.11
N HIS A 119 -20.74 15.30 -9.78
CA HIS A 119 -19.73 16.16 -9.16
C HIS A 119 -20.31 17.47 -8.57
N ASP A 120 -21.57 17.81 -8.86
CA ASP A 120 -22.24 18.95 -8.22
C ASP A 120 -22.86 18.51 -6.89
N GLY A 121 -22.39 19.08 -5.78
CA GLY A 121 -22.88 18.78 -4.44
C GLY A 121 -24.38 19.04 -4.23
N GLY A 122 -24.94 20.05 -4.90
CA GLY A 122 -26.37 20.37 -4.85
C GLY A 122 -27.27 19.42 -5.64
N VAL A 123 -26.69 18.60 -6.52
CA VAL A 123 -27.38 17.57 -7.30
C VAL A 123 -27.14 16.17 -6.74
N ALA A 124 -25.90 15.87 -6.37
CA ALA A 124 -25.44 14.51 -6.14
C ALA A 124 -26.10 13.84 -4.91
N ASP A 125 -26.53 14.60 -3.91
CA ASP A 125 -27.29 14.06 -2.77
C ASP A 125 -28.68 13.55 -3.21
N GLY A 126 -29.32 14.25 -4.16
CA GLY A 126 -30.57 13.82 -4.80
C GLY A 126 -30.37 12.57 -5.67
N LEU A 127 -29.29 12.54 -6.45
CA LEU A 127 -28.90 11.36 -7.25
C LEU A 127 -28.62 10.13 -6.37
N VAL A 128 -27.91 10.28 -5.24
CA VAL A 128 -27.68 9.17 -4.29
C VAL A 128 -29.00 8.66 -3.73
N GLN A 129 -29.94 9.52 -3.36
CA GLN A 129 -31.25 9.09 -2.84
C GLN A 129 -32.08 8.36 -3.90
N TRP A 130 -32.16 8.90 -5.13
CA TRP A 130 -32.90 8.27 -6.24
C TRP A 130 -32.33 6.89 -6.60
N TRP A 131 -31.00 6.78 -6.75
CA TRP A 131 -30.36 5.51 -7.05
C TRP A 131 -30.41 4.52 -5.89
N ARG A 132 -30.35 4.97 -4.63
CA ARG A 132 -30.58 4.12 -3.45
C ARG A 132 -31.95 3.46 -3.54
N ASP A 133 -32.99 4.23 -3.85
CA ASP A 133 -34.36 3.73 -3.87
C ASP A 133 -34.59 2.78 -5.04
N ARG A 134 -34.03 3.07 -6.23
CA ARG A 134 -34.08 2.16 -7.38
C ARG A 134 -33.28 0.86 -7.18
N LEU A 135 -32.11 0.90 -6.53
CA LEU A 135 -31.35 -0.32 -6.23
C LEU A 135 -31.97 -1.14 -5.10
N ASN A 136 -32.67 -0.50 -4.16
CA ASN A 136 -33.46 -1.19 -3.14
C ASN A 136 -34.58 -2.03 -3.76
N GLU A 137 -35.39 -1.44 -4.66
CA GLU A 137 -36.45 -2.12 -5.42
C GLU A 137 -35.92 -3.38 -6.13
N LEU A 138 -34.79 -3.28 -6.85
CA LEU A 138 -34.21 -4.42 -7.57
C LEU A 138 -33.58 -5.49 -6.66
N THR A 139 -33.13 -5.10 -5.47
CA THR A 139 -32.67 -6.05 -4.43
C THR A 139 -33.85 -6.88 -3.90
N GLU A 140 -35.03 -6.29 -3.78
CA GLU A 140 -36.26 -6.95 -3.31
C GLU A 140 -36.84 -7.93 -4.37
N LEU A 141 -36.50 -7.75 -5.66
CA LEU A 141 -36.73 -8.75 -6.73
C LEU A 141 -35.70 -9.89 -6.73
N GLY A 142 -34.70 -9.82 -5.85
CA GLY A 142 -33.67 -10.84 -5.66
C GLY A 142 -32.59 -10.87 -6.75
N ILE A 143 -32.23 -9.70 -7.30
CA ILE A 143 -30.95 -9.51 -8.00
C ILE A 143 -29.82 -9.70 -6.98
N ALA A 144 -28.82 -10.54 -7.31
CA ALA A 144 -27.75 -10.89 -6.38
C ALA A 144 -26.63 -9.83 -6.32
N GLY A 145 -26.53 -8.98 -7.35
CA GLY A 145 -25.54 -7.92 -7.41
C GLY A 145 -25.39 -7.30 -8.79
N TYR A 146 -24.33 -6.49 -8.93
CA TYR A 146 -24.12 -5.61 -10.06
C TYR A 146 -22.66 -5.65 -10.53
N CYS A 147 -22.42 -5.84 -11.82
CA CYS A 147 -21.16 -5.49 -12.48
C CYS A 147 -21.21 -3.99 -12.82
N CYS A 148 -20.51 -3.18 -12.03
CA CYS A 148 -20.51 -1.74 -12.15
C CYS A 148 -19.62 -1.33 -13.32
N ARG A 149 -20.23 -0.82 -14.40
CA ARG A 149 -19.58 -0.41 -15.64
C ARG A 149 -19.22 1.08 -15.57
N ALA A 150 -18.06 1.43 -16.15
CA ALA A 150 -17.44 2.76 -16.06
C ALA A 150 -17.52 3.41 -14.65
N PRO A 151 -17.30 2.66 -13.55
CA PRO A 151 -17.68 3.11 -12.21
C PRO A 151 -16.98 4.41 -11.80
N ALA A 152 -15.76 4.60 -12.32
CA ALA A 152 -14.85 5.74 -12.21
C ALA A 152 -15.45 7.13 -12.44
N ARG A 153 -16.64 7.21 -13.05
CA ARG A 153 -17.31 8.44 -13.45
C ARG A 153 -18.28 9.00 -12.41
N VAL A 154 -18.46 8.27 -11.31
CA VAL A 154 -19.19 8.71 -10.14
C VAL A 154 -18.23 8.68 -8.96
N PRO A 155 -18.08 9.78 -8.19
CA PRO A 155 -17.07 9.85 -7.15
C PRO A 155 -17.19 8.71 -6.14
N GLY A 156 -16.06 8.24 -5.64
CA GLY A 156 -15.95 7.16 -4.66
C GLY A 156 -16.81 7.38 -3.43
N ALA A 157 -16.87 8.61 -2.92
CA ALA A 157 -17.75 9.00 -1.82
C ALA A 157 -19.26 8.88 -2.15
N ARG A 158 -19.65 9.00 -3.42
CA ARG A 158 -21.04 8.81 -3.89
C ARG A 158 -21.38 7.34 -4.05
N TRP A 159 -20.46 6.52 -4.56
CA TRP A 159 -20.56 5.06 -4.44
C TRP A 159 -20.61 4.60 -2.98
N ALA A 160 -19.79 5.19 -2.09
CA ALA A 160 -19.76 4.86 -0.67
C ALA A 160 -21.10 5.16 0.01
N ALA A 161 -21.66 6.34 -0.24
CA ALA A 161 -22.97 6.73 0.26
C ALA A 161 -24.09 5.82 -0.31
N LEU A 162 -24.03 5.51 -1.61
CA LEU A 162 -25.01 4.65 -2.28
C LEU A 162 -24.97 3.21 -1.76
N THR A 163 -23.79 2.55 -1.76
CA THR A 163 -23.69 1.16 -1.29
C THR A 163 -23.91 1.07 0.22
N ALA A 164 -23.49 2.05 1.03
CA ALA A 164 -23.83 2.07 2.45
C ALA A 164 -25.33 2.27 2.71
N ALA A 165 -26.03 3.05 1.89
CA ALA A 165 -27.47 3.27 2.03
C ALA A 165 -28.30 2.08 1.52
N VAL A 166 -27.87 1.38 0.47
CA VAL A 166 -28.49 0.12 0.00
C VAL A 166 -28.20 -1.03 0.98
N ARG A 167 -27.02 -1.08 1.60
CA ARG A 167 -26.62 -2.08 2.60
C ARG A 167 -26.93 -1.66 4.06
N GLY A 168 -27.80 -0.67 4.27
CA GLY A 168 -28.01 -0.04 5.57
C GLY A 168 -28.53 -0.96 6.69
N PRO A 169 -28.27 -0.66 7.98
CA PRO A 169 -28.47 -1.60 9.09
C PRO A 169 -29.91 -2.07 9.30
N ALA A 170 -30.92 -1.29 8.87
CA ALA A 170 -32.33 -1.67 8.95
C ALA A 170 -32.74 -2.82 7.99
N LYS A 171 -31.90 -3.20 7.01
CA LYS A 171 -32.17 -4.31 6.08
C LYS A 171 -31.62 -5.67 6.55
N ALA A 172 -30.63 -5.70 7.45
CA ALA A 172 -30.05 -6.94 7.96
C ALA A 172 -31.07 -7.82 8.73
N THR A 173 -32.08 -7.19 9.33
CA THR A 173 -33.20 -7.85 10.04
C THR A 173 -34.29 -8.39 9.10
N ALA A 174 -34.23 -8.11 7.79
CA ALA A 174 -35.28 -8.44 6.82
C ALA A 174 -35.00 -9.71 5.99
N GLY A 175 -33.94 -10.47 6.29
CA GLY A 175 -33.65 -11.77 5.67
C GLY A 175 -33.21 -11.76 4.20
N HIS A 176 -33.05 -10.58 3.58
CA HIS A 176 -32.60 -10.44 2.20
C HIS A 176 -31.06 -10.55 2.12
N ARG A 177 -30.53 -11.16 1.05
CA ARG A 177 -29.08 -11.17 0.78
C ARG A 177 -28.60 -9.75 0.47
N THR A 178 -27.45 -9.38 1.04
CA THR A 178 -26.73 -8.16 0.68
C THR A 178 -26.29 -8.25 -0.80
N PRO A 179 -26.65 -7.28 -1.66
CA PRO A 179 -26.24 -7.31 -3.06
C PRO A 179 -24.73 -7.02 -3.18
N VAL A 180 -24.05 -7.78 -4.05
CA VAL A 180 -22.63 -7.56 -4.35
C VAL A 180 -22.44 -6.49 -5.42
N PHE A 181 -21.36 -5.74 -5.33
CA PHE A 181 -20.97 -4.73 -6.32
C PHE A 181 -19.57 -5.09 -6.84
N LEU A 182 -19.47 -5.57 -8.08
CA LEU A 182 -18.21 -5.92 -8.73
C LEU A 182 -17.78 -4.76 -9.64
N ALA A 183 -16.60 -4.18 -9.44
CA ALA A 183 -16.14 -3.06 -10.26
C ALA A 183 -15.53 -3.56 -11.57
N TRP A 184 -16.04 -3.11 -12.72
CA TRP A 184 -15.33 -3.26 -13.98
C TRP A 184 -14.21 -2.22 -14.07
N THR A 185 -13.03 -2.66 -13.64
CA THR A 185 -11.80 -1.88 -13.49
C THR A 185 -10.84 -1.87 -14.69
N PRO A 186 -10.83 -2.82 -15.65
CA PRO A 186 -9.95 -2.75 -16.82
C PRO A 186 -10.15 -1.46 -17.61
N GLY A 187 -9.05 -0.79 -17.95
CA GLY A 187 -9.04 0.53 -18.59
C GLY A 187 -9.03 1.72 -17.62
N SER A 188 -9.25 1.52 -16.31
CA SER A 188 -9.16 2.61 -15.33
C SER A 188 -7.73 3.16 -15.25
N SER A 189 -7.53 4.48 -15.12
CA SER A 189 -6.31 4.97 -14.45
C SER A 189 -6.43 4.63 -12.96
N PRO A 190 -5.32 4.46 -12.22
CA PRO A 190 -5.48 4.06 -10.84
C PRO A 190 -6.07 5.17 -9.97
N GLU A 191 -6.09 6.47 -10.36
CA GLU A 191 -6.84 7.54 -9.66
C GLU A 191 -8.26 7.07 -9.37
N GLN A 192 -8.85 6.50 -10.42
CA GLN A 192 -10.20 6.03 -10.45
C GLN A 192 -10.31 4.80 -9.55
N LEU A 193 -9.29 3.92 -9.51
CA LEU A 193 -9.25 2.79 -8.58
C LEU A 193 -9.15 3.23 -7.11
N HIS A 194 -8.37 4.27 -6.80
CA HIS A 194 -8.21 4.78 -5.43
C HIS A 194 -9.47 5.52 -4.94
N ASP A 195 -10.06 6.39 -5.77
CA ASP A 195 -11.34 7.00 -5.47
C ASP A 195 -12.42 5.92 -5.27
N LEU A 196 -12.57 4.99 -6.21
CA LEU A 196 -13.54 3.90 -6.14
C LEU A 196 -13.33 2.92 -4.98
N ALA A 197 -12.14 2.81 -4.39
CA ALA A 197 -11.94 2.00 -3.19
C ALA A 197 -12.87 2.44 -2.04
N GLN A 198 -13.24 3.72 -1.97
CA GLN A 198 -14.26 4.24 -1.05
C GLN A 198 -15.64 3.59 -1.26
N GLY A 199 -15.97 3.18 -2.49
CA GLY A 199 -17.26 2.62 -2.89
C GLY A 199 -17.62 1.27 -2.27
N ARG A 200 -16.64 0.58 -1.65
CA ARG A 200 -16.79 -0.73 -0.99
C ARG A 200 -17.32 -1.81 -1.94
N PHE A 201 -16.64 -2.03 -3.05
CA PHE A 201 -16.90 -3.14 -3.96
C PHE A 201 -16.53 -4.51 -3.33
N ASP A 202 -17.04 -5.60 -3.89
CA ASP A 202 -16.86 -6.99 -3.42
C ASP A 202 -15.88 -7.80 -4.29
N GLY A 203 -15.61 -7.33 -5.51
CA GLY A 203 -14.54 -7.80 -6.38
C GLY A 203 -14.24 -6.84 -7.53
N ALA A 204 -13.14 -7.06 -8.24
CA ALA A 204 -12.74 -6.26 -9.40
C ALA A 204 -11.98 -7.09 -10.45
N PHE A 205 -12.00 -6.62 -11.70
CA PHE A 205 -11.47 -7.34 -12.86
C PHE A 205 -10.07 -6.85 -13.28
N CYS A 206 -9.14 -7.77 -13.55
CA CYS A 206 -7.81 -7.40 -14.07
C CYS A 206 -7.73 -7.43 -15.61
N SER A 207 -6.76 -6.70 -16.15
CA SER A 207 -6.47 -6.53 -17.56
C SER A 207 -5.60 -7.66 -18.15
N LEU A 208 -5.65 -8.87 -17.59
CA LEU A 208 -4.98 -10.06 -18.14
C LEU A 208 -5.22 -10.29 -19.65
N PRO A 209 -6.43 -10.06 -20.23
CA PRO A 209 -6.64 -10.21 -21.67
C PRO A 209 -5.73 -9.35 -22.58
N TRP A 210 -5.07 -8.33 -22.03
CA TRP A 210 -4.19 -7.42 -22.75
C TRP A 210 -2.70 -7.64 -22.42
N TRP A 211 -2.36 -8.65 -21.60
CA TRP A 211 -0.98 -8.91 -21.16
C TRP A 211 -0.13 -9.59 -22.23
N ASP A 212 1.13 -9.15 -22.35
CA ASP A 212 2.11 -9.58 -23.36
C ASP A 212 2.91 -10.83 -22.95
N TYR A 213 2.65 -11.37 -21.75
CA TYR A 213 3.39 -12.46 -21.13
C TYR A 213 4.88 -12.16 -20.86
N ARG A 214 5.29 -10.88 -20.79
CA ARG A 214 6.68 -10.47 -20.52
C ARG A 214 6.82 -9.29 -19.55
N SER A 215 5.95 -8.30 -19.63
CA SER A 215 6.04 -7.04 -18.89
C SER A 215 5.49 -7.16 -17.46
N PRO A 216 6.12 -6.53 -16.46
CA PRO A 216 5.73 -6.69 -15.05
C PRO A 216 4.36 -6.06 -14.69
N TRP A 217 3.81 -5.19 -15.54
CA TRP A 217 2.63 -4.37 -15.20
C TRP A 217 1.39 -5.16 -14.76
N LEU A 218 1.19 -6.40 -15.22
CA LEU A 218 0.03 -7.20 -14.77
C LEU A 218 0.13 -7.55 -13.28
N ALA A 219 1.34 -7.81 -12.78
CA ALA A 219 1.56 -8.04 -11.35
C ALA A 219 1.23 -6.78 -10.52
N GLU A 220 1.58 -5.61 -11.05
CA GLU A 220 1.37 -4.30 -10.43
C GLU A 220 -0.11 -3.87 -10.48
N GLU A 221 -0.83 -4.21 -11.54
CA GLU A 221 -2.29 -4.03 -11.64
C GLU A 221 -3.03 -4.93 -10.66
N ILE A 222 -2.65 -6.21 -10.55
CA ILE A 222 -3.26 -7.13 -9.60
C ILE A 222 -3.06 -6.64 -8.14
N ALA A 223 -1.91 -6.02 -7.84
CA ALA A 223 -1.69 -5.34 -6.56
C ALA A 223 -2.60 -4.11 -6.34
N ARG A 224 -3.06 -3.42 -7.39
CA ARG A 224 -3.98 -2.26 -7.32
C ARG A 224 -5.42 -2.65 -7.04
N LEU A 225 -5.84 -3.83 -7.48
CA LEU A 225 -7.23 -4.29 -7.34
C LEU A 225 -7.52 -4.90 -5.96
N GLN A 226 -6.48 -5.10 -5.15
CA GLN A 226 -6.54 -5.53 -3.75
C GLN A 226 -7.60 -4.87 -2.84
N PRO A 227 -7.88 -3.54 -2.92
CA PRO A 227 -8.91 -2.92 -2.08
C PRO A 227 -10.35 -3.32 -2.43
N PHE A 228 -10.57 -3.89 -3.61
CA PHE A 228 -11.92 -4.14 -4.17
C PHE A 228 -12.53 -5.49 -3.76
N GLY A 229 -11.80 -6.36 -3.06
CA GLY A 229 -12.30 -7.68 -2.65
C GLY A 229 -11.65 -8.82 -3.42
N ALA A 230 -12.42 -9.62 -4.15
CA ALA A 230 -11.90 -10.74 -4.95
C ALA A 230 -11.28 -10.27 -6.27
N LEU A 231 -10.10 -10.81 -6.61
CA LEU A 231 -9.49 -10.62 -7.92
C LEU A 231 -10.16 -11.53 -8.98
N LEU A 232 -10.70 -10.93 -10.03
CA LEU A 232 -11.40 -11.63 -11.10
C LEU A 232 -10.61 -11.52 -12.42
N ALA A 233 -10.05 -12.63 -12.89
CA ALA A 233 -9.30 -12.67 -14.15
C ALA A 233 -10.21 -13.05 -15.33
N ALA A 234 -10.05 -12.41 -16.47
CA ALA A 234 -10.62 -12.91 -17.73
C ALA A 234 -9.49 -13.52 -18.57
N PRO A 235 -9.67 -14.70 -19.19
CA PRO A 235 -8.69 -15.22 -20.14
C PRO A 235 -8.73 -14.44 -21.46
N ALA A 236 -9.91 -13.96 -21.86
CA ALA A 236 -10.11 -13.04 -22.98
C ALA A 236 -11.40 -12.24 -22.79
N VAL A 237 -11.53 -11.11 -23.50
CA VAL A 237 -12.79 -10.33 -23.60
C VAL A 237 -13.72 -10.92 -24.68
N SER A 238 -13.15 -11.56 -25.69
CA SER A 238 -13.85 -12.32 -26.73
C SER A 238 -13.01 -13.54 -27.09
N ALA A 239 -13.67 -14.62 -27.52
CA ALA A 239 -13.04 -15.87 -27.93
C ALA A 239 -12.43 -15.82 -29.35
N ILE A 240 -12.88 -14.85 -30.16
CA ILE A 240 -12.64 -14.77 -31.60
C ILE A 240 -11.18 -14.39 -31.90
N GLY A 241 -10.50 -15.22 -32.71
CA GLY A 241 -9.17 -14.91 -33.26
C GLY A 241 -7.97 -15.39 -32.42
N LEU A 242 -8.20 -16.13 -31.34
CA LEU A 242 -7.14 -16.81 -30.59
C LEU A 242 -6.82 -18.19 -31.18
N ASP A 243 -5.56 -18.61 -31.16
CA ASP A 243 -5.18 -20.00 -31.40
C ASP A 243 -5.27 -20.83 -30.10
N ALA A 244 -5.31 -22.16 -30.22
CA ALA A 244 -5.50 -23.07 -29.10
C ALA A 244 -4.37 -23.03 -28.05
N LEU A 245 -3.12 -22.74 -28.44
CA LEU A 245 -1.99 -22.65 -27.51
C LEU A 245 -2.02 -21.32 -26.76
N ALA A 246 -2.29 -20.21 -27.44
CA ALA A 246 -2.51 -18.90 -26.81
C ALA A 246 -3.74 -18.92 -25.88
N ALA A 247 -4.85 -19.54 -26.29
CA ALA A 247 -6.05 -19.70 -25.47
C ALA A 247 -5.81 -20.58 -24.24
N ARG A 248 -5.10 -21.72 -24.39
CA ARG A 248 -4.70 -22.58 -23.25
C ARG A 248 -3.76 -21.85 -22.29
N ARG A 249 -2.80 -21.06 -22.79
CA ARG A 249 -1.91 -20.23 -21.98
C ARG A 249 -2.68 -19.16 -21.22
N ALA A 250 -3.60 -18.45 -21.88
CA ALA A 250 -4.44 -17.42 -21.27
C ALA A 250 -5.38 -17.99 -20.20
N LEU A 251 -6.02 -19.13 -20.48
CA LEU A 251 -6.88 -19.84 -19.54
C LEU A 251 -6.15 -20.29 -18.28
N TRP A 252 -4.99 -20.95 -18.44
CA TRP A 252 -4.20 -21.38 -17.28
C TRP A 252 -3.52 -20.23 -16.54
N THR A 253 -3.19 -19.12 -17.23
CA THR A 253 -2.73 -17.90 -16.56
C THR A 253 -3.87 -17.24 -15.77
N ALA A 254 -5.10 -17.20 -16.30
CA ALA A 254 -6.27 -16.71 -15.57
C ALA A 254 -6.58 -17.57 -14.34
N ALA A 255 -6.52 -18.90 -14.48
CA ALA A 255 -6.72 -19.83 -13.36
C ALA A 255 -5.58 -19.81 -12.33
N ALA A 256 -4.35 -19.58 -12.77
CA ALA A 256 -3.20 -19.43 -11.89
C ALA A 256 -3.23 -18.09 -11.14
N LEU A 257 -3.67 -16.99 -11.76
CA LEU A 257 -3.66 -15.67 -11.14
C LEU A 257 -4.92 -15.32 -10.32
N GLY A 258 -6.12 -15.68 -10.77
CA GLY A 258 -7.40 -15.19 -10.19
C GLY A 258 -7.89 -15.88 -8.91
N ASP A 259 -8.66 -15.14 -8.11
CA ASP A 259 -9.58 -15.66 -7.05
C ASP A 259 -10.96 -16.04 -7.64
N GLY A 260 -11.12 -15.73 -8.91
CA GLY A 260 -12.26 -15.99 -9.72
C GLY A 260 -11.93 -15.71 -11.17
N MET A 261 -12.82 -16.15 -12.06
CA MET A 261 -12.74 -15.80 -13.46
C MET A 261 -14.08 -15.33 -14.00
N LEU A 262 -14.04 -14.43 -14.98
CA LEU A 262 -15.15 -14.15 -15.88
C LEU A 262 -14.78 -14.69 -17.25
N VAL A 263 -15.64 -15.55 -17.79
CA VAL A 263 -15.45 -16.18 -19.09
C VAL A 263 -16.66 -15.85 -19.97
N PRO A 264 -16.47 -15.24 -21.16
CA PRO A 264 -17.52 -15.14 -22.16
C PRO A 264 -18.01 -16.53 -22.56
N ALA A 265 -19.33 -16.75 -22.65
CA ALA A 265 -19.87 -17.99 -23.19
C ALA A 265 -19.31 -18.25 -24.60
N GLY A 266 -18.84 -19.47 -24.88
CA GLY A 266 -18.20 -19.82 -26.15
C GLY A 266 -16.69 -19.56 -26.20
N PHE A 267 -16.05 -19.10 -25.11
CA PHE A 267 -14.59 -19.08 -25.00
C PHE A 267 -13.98 -20.47 -25.20
N GLU A 268 -14.60 -21.50 -24.64
CA GLU A 268 -14.16 -22.89 -24.75
C GLU A 268 -14.17 -23.43 -26.19
N CYS A 269 -14.88 -22.74 -27.11
CA CYS A 269 -15.07 -23.10 -28.52
C CYS A 269 -14.34 -22.15 -29.50
N GLY A 270 -13.60 -21.15 -28.99
CA GLY A 270 -13.02 -20.09 -29.82
C GLY A 270 -14.04 -19.22 -30.55
N GLY A 271 -15.26 -19.09 -30.00
CA GLY A 271 -16.34 -18.26 -30.54
C GLY A 271 -17.22 -18.92 -31.59
N GLY A 272 -17.03 -20.22 -31.85
CA GLY A 272 -17.98 -21.03 -32.62
C GLY A 272 -19.19 -21.47 -31.78
N ASP A 273 -20.16 -22.08 -32.44
CA ASP A 273 -21.26 -22.79 -31.78
C ASP A 273 -20.71 -23.98 -30.98
N CYS A 274 -21.24 -24.16 -29.78
CA CYS A 274 -20.78 -25.15 -28.81
C CYS A 274 -21.80 -26.27 -28.56
N GLY A 275 -22.94 -26.27 -29.25
CA GLY A 275 -23.90 -27.37 -29.21
C GLY A 275 -23.33 -28.63 -29.87
N ASP A 276 -23.88 -29.80 -29.51
CA ASP A 276 -23.67 -31.01 -30.31
C ASP A 276 -24.14 -30.77 -31.75
N ALA A 277 -23.30 -31.11 -32.72
CA ALA A 277 -23.57 -30.88 -34.15
C ALA A 277 -24.64 -31.83 -34.70
N SER A 278 -25.91 -31.58 -34.38
CA SER A 278 -27.07 -32.37 -34.80
C SER A 278 -27.98 -31.63 -35.79
N ASP A 279 -27.53 -31.54 -37.05
CA ASP A 279 -28.28 -31.39 -38.33
C ASP A 279 -29.34 -30.28 -38.54
N ASP A 280 -29.86 -29.59 -37.52
CA ASP A 280 -30.96 -28.63 -37.60
C ASP A 280 -30.56 -27.22 -38.13
N GLY A 281 -29.90 -27.17 -39.29
CA GLY A 281 -30.02 -26.12 -40.33
C GLY A 281 -29.64 -24.64 -40.07
N ASP A 282 -29.58 -24.16 -38.83
CA ASP A 282 -29.50 -22.72 -38.48
C ASP A 282 -28.43 -22.43 -37.40
N GLY A 283 -27.49 -23.37 -37.21
CA GLY A 283 -26.39 -23.29 -36.22
C GLY A 283 -25.25 -22.37 -36.63
N GLY A 284 -24.46 -21.94 -35.64
CA GLY A 284 -23.32 -21.03 -35.84
C GLY A 284 -22.10 -21.66 -36.55
N PRO A 285 -21.03 -20.87 -36.79
CA PRO A 285 -19.77 -21.43 -37.30
C PRO A 285 -19.19 -22.46 -36.31
N PRO A 286 -18.54 -23.54 -36.78
CA PRO A 286 -18.03 -24.60 -35.91
C PRO A 286 -16.91 -24.11 -34.97
N PRO A 287 -16.66 -24.81 -33.84
CA PRO A 287 -15.62 -24.44 -32.89
C PRO A 287 -14.23 -24.48 -33.53
N THR A 288 -13.38 -23.50 -33.21
CA THR A 288 -12.00 -23.40 -33.74
C THR A 288 -10.98 -24.16 -32.88
N TYR A 289 -11.35 -24.45 -31.63
CA TYR A 289 -10.70 -25.37 -30.70
C TYR A 289 -11.74 -25.86 -29.68
N ASP A 290 -11.42 -26.91 -28.93
CA ASP A 290 -12.16 -27.28 -27.71
C ASP A 290 -11.21 -27.19 -26.52
N LEU A 291 -11.59 -26.36 -25.54
CA LEU A 291 -10.95 -26.24 -24.23
C LEU A 291 -11.96 -26.48 -23.10
N SER A 292 -13.07 -27.20 -23.35
CA SER A 292 -14.11 -27.46 -22.35
C SER A 292 -13.56 -28.24 -21.15
N HIS A 293 -12.65 -29.19 -21.40
CA HIS A 293 -12.00 -29.97 -20.35
C HIS A 293 -10.96 -29.14 -19.57
N GLU A 294 -10.11 -28.38 -20.26
CA GLU A 294 -9.21 -27.39 -19.65
C GLU A 294 -9.96 -26.32 -18.84
N LEU A 295 -11.12 -25.85 -19.30
CA LEU A 295 -11.94 -24.85 -18.60
C LEU A 295 -12.59 -25.46 -17.35
N LEU A 296 -13.06 -26.70 -17.44
CA LEU A 296 -13.54 -27.45 -16.27
C LEU A 296 -12.39 -27.67 -15.27
N HIS A 297 -11.20 -28.03 -15.73
CA HIS A 297 -9.99 -28.15 -14.90
C HIS A 297 -9.58 -26.80 -14.28
N ALA A 298 -9.64 -25.70 -15.03
CA ALA A 298 -9.36 -24.35 -14.53
C ALA A 298 -10.39 -23.88 -13.49
N ASN A 299 -11.69 -24.16 -13.70
CA ASN A 299 -12.75 -23.90 -12.72
C ASN A 299 -12.64 -24.82 -11.49
N ALA A 300 -12.19 -26.07 -11.65
CA ALA A 300 -11.91 -26.99 -10.55
C ALA A 300 -10.65 -26.57 -9.76
N TRP A 301 -9.62 -26.06 -10.45
CA TRP A 301 -8.40 -25.50 -9.87
C TRP A 301 -8.70 -24.25 -9.02
N ILE A 302 -9.46 -23.28 -9.56
CA ILE A 302 -9.95 -22.13 -8.77
C ILE A 302 -10.80 -22.60 -7.58
N ALA A 303 -11.67 -23.61 -7.76
CA ALA A 303 -12.48 -24.14 -6.66
C ALA A 303 -11.66 -24.89 -5.59
N ALA A 304 -10.60 -25.59 -5.97
CA ALA A 304 -9.68 -26.30 -5.07
C ALA A 304 -8.80 -25.33 -4.28
N ARG A 305 -8.38 -24.22 -4.88
CA ARG A 305 -7.72 -23.07 -4.20
C ARG A 305 -8.63 -22.36 -3.18
N GLY A 306 -9.94 -22.62 -3.22
CA GLY A 306 -10.94 -22.02 -2.34
C GLY A 306 -11.07 -20.50 -2.51
N THR A 307 -11.74 -19.83 -1.57
CA THR A 307 -11.83 -18.36 -1.52
C THR A 307 -10.57 -17.70 -0.93
N SER A 308 -9.42 -18.36 -1.10
CA SER A 308 -8.13 -17.96 -0.55
C SER A 308 -7.56 -16.82 -1.41
N ARG A 309 -7.95 -15.58 -1.06
CA ARG A 309 -7.68 -14.33 -1.82
C ARG A 309 -6.20 -14.06 -2.07
N THR A 310 -5.76 -14.27 -3.29
CA THR A 310 -4.46 -13.82 -3.81
C THR A 310 -4.21 -12.38 -3.39
N LEU A 311 -3.09 -12.11 -2.72
CA LEU A 311 -2.84 -10.85 -2.02
C LEU A 311 -1.77 -9.97 -2.66
N GLN A 312 -0.88 -10.56 -3.45
CA GLN A 312 0.02 -9.85 -4.38
C GLN A 312 0.16 -10.70 -5.66
N VAL A 313 0.78 -10.14 -6.69
CA VAL A 313 1.48 -10.90 -7.72
C VAL A 313 2.83 -10.18 -7.97
N ARG A 314 3.88 -10.89 -8.41
CA ARG A 314 5.16 -10.32 -8.90
C ARG A 314 5.58 -11.01 -10.22
N GLN A 315 6.75 -10.65 -10.73
CA GLN A 315 7.52 -11.44 -11.70
C GLN A 315 8.93 -11.69 -11.11
N LEU A 316 9.56 -12.81 -11.43
CA LEU A 316 10.87 -13.22 -10.89
C LEU A 316 12.01 -13.11 -11.92
N SER A 317 11.65 -13.21 -13.20
CA SER A 317 12.55 -13.08 -14.35
C SER A 317 12.36 -11.73 -15.04
N GLY A 318 13.44 -11.13 -15.55
CA GLY A 318 13.33 -9.94 -16.41
C GLY A 318 12.55 -10.22 -17.71
N ALA A 319 12.00 -9.19 -18.33
CA ALA A 319 11.13 -9.31 -19.51
C ALA A 319 11.83 -9.95 -20.74
N ASP A 320 13.14 -9.80 -20.86
CA ASP A 320 13.97 -10.41 -21.91
C ASP A 320 14.41 -11.86 -21.59
N ALA A 321 13.92 -12.45 -20.50
CA ALA A 321 14.21 -13.85 -20.21
C ALA A 321 13.59 -14.79 -21.27
N PRO A 322 14.24 -15.94 -21.55
CA PRO A 322 13.71 -16.94 -22.48
C PRO A 322 12.46 -17.65 -21.90
N LEU A 323 12.37 -17.76 -20.57
CA LEU A 323 11.14 -18.15 -19.86
C LEU A 323 10.78 -17.05 -18.86
N ILE A 324 9.48 -16.75 -18.75
CA ILE A 324 8.93 -15.72 -17.88
C ILE A 324 8.29 -16.38 -16.66
N VAL A 325 8.89 -16.17 -15.49
CA VAL A 325 8.45 -16.79 -14.24
C VAL A 325 7.61 -15.78 -13.46
N MET A 326 6.29 -15.90 -13.56
CA MET A 326 5.32 -15.08 -12.83
C MET A 326 5.16 -15.54 -11.38
N ALA A 327 4.59 -14.67 -10.53
CA ALA A 327 4.60 -14.84 -9.08
C ALA A 327 3.28 -14.54 -8.35
N ARG A 328 2.29 -15.44 -8.38
CA ARG A 328 1.00 -15.28 -7.65
C ARG A 328 1.16 -15.37 -6.12
N MET A 329 0.86 -14.34 -5.31
CA MET A 329 1.31 -14.19 -3.91
C MET A 329 0.20 -14.32 -2.78
N PRO A 330 0.47 -15.00 -1.62
CA PRO A 330 -0.32 -15.29 -0.40
C PRO A 330 -0.48 -14.17 0.63
N THR A 331 -0.85 -14.48 1.90
CA THR A 331 -0.58 -13.70 3.15
C THR A 331 0.82 -14.02 3.74
N PRO A 332 1.41 -13.55 4.86
CA PRO A 332 1.97 -14.56 5.80
C PRO A 332 1.17 -14.88 7.03
N ALA A 333 1.45 -16.05 7.58
CA ALA A 333 0.51 -16.80 8.36
C ALA A 333 1.02 -18.19 8.66
N VAL A 334 0.17 -18.91 9.37
CA VAL A 334 0.44 -20.13 10.10
C VAL A 334 0.44 -21.40 9.26
N ASP A 335 0.38 -21.36 7.90
CA ASP A 335 0.39 -22.59 7.06
C ASP A 335 0.39 -22.40 5.51
N SER A 336 1.36 -22.92 4.76
CA SER A 336 1.64 -22.43 3.39
C SER A 336 1.51 -23.39 2.18
N PRO A 337 0.32 -23.59 1.56
CA PRO A 337 0.17 -24.52 0.43
C PRO A 337 1.05 -24.17 -0.78
N LEU A 338 2.08 -24.98 -1.03
CA LEU A 338 3.37 -24.54 -1.61
C LEU A 338 3.31 -23.52 -2.78
N PRO A 339 4.24 -22.55 -2.81
CA PRO A 339 4.32 -21.52 -3.85
C PRO A 339 4.68 -21.98 -5.29
N LEU A 340 3.69 -21.88 -6.16
CA LEU A 340 3.48 -22.35 -7.53
C LEU A 340 4.14 -21.58 -8.72
N ALA A 341 5.46 -21.55 -8.87
CA ALA A 341 6.18 -20.83 -9.94
C ALA A 341 5.66 -21.08 -11.35
N ILE A 342 4.95 -20.07 -11.84
CA ILE A 342 4.29 -20.03 -13.13
C ILE A 342 5.37 -19.70 -14.16
N VAL A 343 6.15 -20.71 -14.53
CA VAL A 343 7.15 -20.63 -15.59
C VAL A 343 6.39 -20.69 -16.92
N ILE A 344 6.38 -19.57 -17.64
CA ILE A 344 5.66 -19.39 -18.90
C ILE A 344 6.70 -19.27 -20.02
N ASN A 345 6.49 -19.96 -21.14
CA ASN A 345 7.14 -19.61 -22.39
C ASN A 345 6.29 -18.53 -23.12
N PRO A 346 6.78 -17.28 -23.24
CA PRO A 346 6.10 -16.23 -23.99
C PRO A 346 6.14 -16.49 -25.51
N ASP A 347 7.14 -17.21 -26.01
CA ASP A 347 7.28 -17.54 -27.43
C ASP A 347 6.31 -18.67 -27.83
N VAL A 348 5.59 -18.49 -28.93
CA VAL A 348 4.57 -19.44 -29.44
C VAL A 348 5.10 -20.37 -30.54
N GLN A 349 6.38 -20.27 -30.90
CA GLN A 349 7.02 -21.06 -31.96
C GLN A 349 8.23 -21.87 -31.49
N GLN A 350 9.01 -21.39 -30.50
CA GLN A 350 10.26 -22.01 -30.07
C GLN A 350 10.24 -22.48 -28.60
N PRO A 351 10.88 -23.62 -28.27
CA PRO A 351 11.12 -24.02 -26.89
C PRO A 351 12.22 -23.16 -26.26
N ALA A 352 12.21 -23.04 -24.94
CA ALA A 352 13.11 -22.16 -24.20
C ALA A 352 13.57 -22.80 -22.88
N THR A 353 14.82 -22.49 -22.45
CA THR A 353 15.48 -23.05 -21.27
C THR A 353 15.90 -21.96 -20.29
N PHE A 354 15.78 -22.21 -18.98
CA PHE A 354 16.18 -21.29 -17.92
C PHE A 354 16.81 -22.06 -16.74
N GLY A 355 17.93 -21.54 -16.22
CA GLY A 355 18.66 -22.14 -15.10
C GLY A 355 17.88 -22.04 -13.79
N VAL A 356 17.89 -23.11 -13.00
CA VAL A 356 17.14 -23.19 -11.74
C VAL A 356 17.76 -22.27 -10.68
N ASP A 357 19.08 -22.07 -10.68
CA ASP A 357 19.80 -21.04 -9.89
C ASP A 357 19.22 -19.62 -10.06
N ARG A 358 18.90 -19.24 -11.30
CA ARG A 358 18.40 -17.90 -11.65
C ARG A 358 16.96 -17.70 -11.22
N ILE A 359 16.23 -18.80 -11.08
CA ILE A 359 15.04 -18.83 -10.25
C ILE A 359 15.57 -18.68 -8.82
N LEU A 360 16.09 -19.73 -8.15
CA LEU A 360 16.44 -19.84 -6.71
C LEU A 360 17.14 -18.64 -6.03
N SER A 361 17.83 -17.78 -6.78
CA SER A 361 18.46 -16.54 -6.28
C SER A 361 17.64 -15.24 -6.48
N SER A 362 16.79 -15.17 -7.51
CA SER A 362 15.81 -14.08 -7.73
C SER A 362 14.53 -14.29 -6.91
N LEU A 363 14.33 -15.56 -6.57
CA LEU A 363 13.35 -16.06 -5.63
C LEU A 363 13.49 -15.34 -4.29
N PRO A 364 12.46 -14.63 -3.79
CA PRO A 364 12.70 -13.61 -2.78
C PRO A 364 12.90 -14.18 -1.36
N HIS A 365 13.07 -15.49 -1.28
CA HIS A 365 12.96 -16.43 -0.17
C HIS A 365 13.83 -17.64 -0.53
N GLY A 366 14.68 -18.08 0.39
CA GLY A 366 15.88 -18.88 0.18
C GLY A 366 15.65 -20.37 -0.08
N ALA A 367 14.90 -20.70 -1.14
CA ALA A 367 14.81 -22.08 -1.59
C ALA A 367 16.16 -22.64 -2.06
N GLY A 368 16.40 -23.91 -1.78
CA GLY A 368 17.52 -24.69 -2.31
C GLY A 368 17.17 -25.52 -3.55
N THR A 369 15.88 -25.72 -3.82
CA THR A 369 15.34 -26.59 -4.88
C THR A 369 13.97 -26.12 -5.38
N LEU A 370 13.59 -26.52 -6.60
CA LEU A 370 12.24 -26.37 -7.17
C LEU A 370 11.55 -27.73 -7.27
N LEU A 371 10.24 -27.78 -7.03
CA LEU A 371 9.40 -28.97 -7.06
C LEU A 371 8.30 -28.81 -8.12
N ALA A 372 8.24 -29.65 -9.15
CA ALA A 372 7.20 -29.57 -10.18
C ALA A 372 5.79 -29.68 -9.56
N ALA A 373 4.97 -28.64 -9.75
CA ALA A 373 3.68 -28.48 -9.07
C ALA A 373 2.56 -29.26 -9.75
N ASP A 374 1.60 -29.62 -8.91
CA ASP A 374 0.77 -30.79 -9.15
C ASP A 374 -0.68 -30.39 -9.47
N GLY A 375 -1.31 -31.04 -10.45
CA GLY A 375 -2.64 -30.68 -10.96
C GLY A 375 -2.68 -29.42 -11.86
N GLY A 376 -1.52 -28.86 -12.19
CA GLY A 376 -1.38 -27.74 -13.14
C GLY A 376 -1.43 -28.16 -14.63
N PRO A 377 -1.20 -27.22 -15.56
CA PRO A 377 -0.95 -27.55 -16.96
C PRO A 377 0.34 -28.36 -17.06
N GLY A 378 0.24 -29.59 -17.59
CA GLY A 378 1.40 -30.48 -17.74
C GLY A 378 2.43 -29.97 -18.76
N GLY A 379 3.71 -30.15 -18.43
CA GLY A 379 4.87 -29.79 -19.22
C GLY A 379 6.00 -30.83 -19.11
N ALA A 380 7.24 -30.44 -19.41
CA ALA A 380 8.36 -31.37 -19.64
C ALA A 380 9.08 -31.89 -18.37
N VAL A 381 8.54 -31.62 -17.19
CA VAL A 381 9.06 -32.11 -15.90
C VAL A 381 7.90 -32.78 -15.16
N GLU A 382 8.07 -34.06 -14.80
CA GLU A 382 7.02 -34.83 -14.11
C GLU A 382 6.68 -34.18 -12.75
N PRO A 383 5.39 -34.06 -12.38
CA PRO A 383 4.97 -33.55 -11.07
C PRO A 383 5.68 -34.26 -9.92
N GLY A 384 6.07 -33.51 -8.89
CA GLY A 384 6.84 -34.03 -7.76
C GLY A 384 8.36 -34.18 -8.00
N THR A 385 8.87 -33.90 -9.21
CA THR A 385 10.33 -33.84 -9.45
C THR A 385 10.95 -32.65 -8.72
N LEU A 386 12.00 -32.90 -7.93
CA LEU A 386 12.87 -31.87 -7.35
C LEU A 386 14.04 -31.55 -8.30
N LEU A 387 14.38 -30.26 -8.41
CA LEU A 387 15.49 -29.71 -9.20
C LEU A 387 16.35 -28.81 -8.31
N ASP A 388 17.68 -28.94 -8.34
CA ASP A 388 18.60 -28.09 -7.55
C ASP A 388 19.21 -26.94 -8.37
N ALA A 389 20.04 -26.10 -7.75
CA ALA A 389 20.65 -24.93 -8.41
C ALA A 389 21.55 -25.26 -9.62
N LEU A 390 21.92 -26.51 -9.86
CA LEU A 390 22.66 -26.94 -11.05
C LEU A 390 21.75 -27.34 -12.23
N ASP A 391 20.45 -27.52 -11.98
CA ASP A 391 19.46 -27.96 -12.98
C ASP A 391 18.95 -26.83 -13.88
N ASN A 392 18.28 -27.23 -14.97
CA ASN A 392 17.73 -26.31 -15.98
C ASN A 392 16.32 -26.75 -16.38
N ILE A 393 15.35 -25.83 -16.33
CA ILE A 393 13.98 -26.06 -16.80
C ILE A 393 13.89 -25.72 -18.27
N THR A 394 13.28 -26.59 -19.08
CA THR A 394 13.02 -26.35 -20.51
C THR A 394 11.53 -26.53 -20.80
N LEU A 395 10.90 -25.54 -21.44
CA LEU A 395 9.48 -25.60 -21.82
C LEU A 395 9.28 -25.53 -23.33
N ALA A 396 8.21 -26.17 -23.79
CA ALA A 396 7.70 -26.10 -25.17
C ALA A 396 7.13 -24.71 -25.52
N PRO A 397 6.88 -24.40 -26.81
CA PRO A 397 6.25 -23.15 -27.22
C PRO A 397 4.89 -22.93 -26.54
N ALA A 398 4.62 -21.69 -26.10
CA ALA A 398 3.48 -21.26 -25.29
C ALA A 398 3.25 -22.05 -23.97
N GLY A 399 4.18 -22.94 -23.60
CA GLY A 399 4.04 -23.82 -22.45
C GLY A 399 3.97 -23.04 -21.14
N VAL A 400 3.10 -23.49 -20.24
CA VAL A 400 3.10 -23.08 -18.83
C VAL A 400 3.41 -24.32 -18.02
N GLN A 401 4.40 -24.24 -17.14
CA GLN A 401 4.65 -25.23 -16.10
C GLN A 401 4.63 -24.53 -14.76
N LEU A 402 4.09 -25.21 -13.76
CA LEU A 402 4.01 -24.72 -12.40
C LEU A 402 5.08 -25.43 -11.55
N PHE A 403 5.79 -24.73 -10.66
CA PHE A 403 6.75 -25.31 -9.72
C PHE A 403 6.61 -24.74 -8.31
N HIS A 404 6.24 -25.57 -7.35
CA HIS A 404 6.52 -25.35 -5.93
C HIS A 404 8.04 -25.15 -5.71
N ALA A 405 8.49 -24.70 -4.55
CA ALA A 405 9.91 -24.73 -4.20
C ALA A 405 10.13 -25.40 -2.83
N ALA A 406 11.40 -25.59 -2.46
CA ALA A 406 11.82 -26.25 -1.23
C ALA A 406 13.26 -25.83 -0.81
N PRO A 407 13.65 -25.94 0.48
CA PRO A 407 14.78 -25.23 1.08
C PRO A 407 16.14 -25.95 1.03
N SER A 408 17.14 -25.38 1.71
CA SER A 408 18.37 -26.07 2.10
C SER A 408 18.70 -25.88 3.60
N ALA A 409 19.11 -26.94 4.28
CA ALA A 409 19.44 -26.93 5.71
C ALA A 409 20.96 -26.92 5.96
N ALA A 410 21.44 -26.00 6.80
CA ALA A 410 22.87 -25.76 6.99
C ALA A 410 23.55 -26.70 8.01
N LEU A 411 24.82 -27.04 7.76
CA LEU A 411 25.71 -27.82 8.63
C LEU A 411 27.05 -27.08 8.87
N ALA A 412 27.71 -27.34 10.01
CA ALA A 412 28.99 -26.71 10.38
C ALA A 412 29.96 -27.69 11.07
N GLU A 413 31.28 -27.43 10.95
CA GLU A 413 32.37 -28.38 11.26
C GLU A 413 33.12 -28.13 12.63
N PRO A 414 34.43 -28.44 12.85
CA PRO A 414 34.77 -29.65 13.61
C PRO A 414 35.85 -29.48 14.73
N VAL A 415 35.95 -30.43 15.66
CA VAL A 415 37.14 -30.58 16.55
C VAL A 415 37.51 -32.06 16.81
N ARG A 416 38.79 -32.42 16.66
CA ARG A 416 39.33 -33.76 17.00
C ARG A 416 39.73 -33.88 18.47
N ARG A 417 39.46 -35.03 19.13
CA ARG A 417 40.30 -35.52 20.25
C ARG A 417 40.16 -37.02 20.60
N THR A 418 41.20 -37.78 20.26
CA THR A 418 41.75 -38.99 20.92
C THR A 418 40.85 -40.21 21.23
N ASP A 419 41.26 -41.35 20.70
CA ASP A 419 40.61 -42.66 20.83
C ASP A 419 40.69 -43.32 22.21
N ARG A 420 39.52 -43.65 22.77
CA ARG A 420 39.17 -44.97 23.35
C ARG A 420 37.85 -44.99 24.14
N ARG A 421 37.23 -43.85 24.43
CA ARG A 421 35.86 -43.76 25.02
C ARG A 421 34.75 -43.48 23.99
N ILE A 422 35.12 -43.35 22.71
CA ILE A 422 34.30 -42.79 21.63
C ILE A 422 32.95 -43.51 21.47
N GLY A 423 32.91 -44.85 21.50
CA GLY A 423 31.69 -45.61 21.16
C GLY A 423 30.46 -45.24 21.99
N ALA A 424 30.60 -45.04 23.30
CA ALA A 424 29.48 -44.68 24.17
C ALA A 424 29.12 -43.17 24.08
N SER A 425 30.13 -42.29 24.02
CA SER A 425 29.89 -40.84 23.94
C SER A 425 29.35 -40.40 22.59
N VAL A 426 29.82 -41.01 21.50
CA VAL A 426 29.28 -40.79 20.15
C VAL A 426 27.90 -41.39 20.02
N ARG A 427 27.63 -42.60 20.54
CA ARG A 427 26.27 -43.14 20.54
C ARG A 427 25.29 -42.24 21.28
N ALA A 428 25.63 -41.78 22.49
CA ALA A 428 24.79 -40.84 23.23
C ALA A 428 24.69 -39.45 22.57
N ALA A 429 25.70 -39.02 21.79
CA ALA A 429 25.65 -37.79 21.00
C ALA A 429 24.82 -37.94 19.72
N LEU A 430 24.83 -39.12 19.10
CA LEU A 430 23.99 -39.50 17.96
C LEU A 430 22.53 -39.64 18.41
N GLU A 431 22.27 -40.28 19.54
CA GLU A 431 20.94 -40.38 20.15
C GLU A 431 20.39 -38.99 20.53
N ARG A 432 21.24 -38.08 21.05
CA ARG A 432 20.86 -36.67 21.24
C ARG A 432 20.71 -35.89 19.93
N GLY A 433 21.53 -36.15 18.91
CA GLY A 433 21.46 -35.48 17.61
C GLY A 433 20.22 -35.90 16.80
N VAL A 434 19.88 -37.19 16.83
CA VAL A 434 18.64 -37.74 16.27
C VAL A 434 17.44 -37.25 17.07
N ALA A 435 17.50 -37.21 18.41
CA ALA A 435 16.43 -36.61 19.21
C ALA A 435 16.25 -35.11 18.91
N ALA A 436 17.34 -34.35 18.69
CA ALA A 436 17.28 -32.95 18.29
C ALA A 436 16.71 -32.79 16.86
N ALA A 437 17.08 -33.65 15.92
CA ALA A 437 16.52 -33.65 14.56
C ALA A 437 15.03 -34.04 14.53
N LEU A 438 14.60 -35.00 15.36
CA LEU A 438 13.20 -35.37 15.56
C LEU A 438 12.39 -34.34 16.39
N GLN A 439 13.05 -33.30 16.89
CA GLN A 439 12.43 -32.13 17.54
C GLN A 439 12.73 -30.84 16.77
N ALA A 440 13.37 -30.93 15.61
CA ALA A 440 13.58 -29.80 14.73
C ALA A 440 12.26 -29.46 14.04
N PRO A 441 12.03 -28.17 13.68
CA PRO A 441 10.85 -27.81 12.93
C PRO A 441 10.93 -28.43 11.52
N ARG A 442 9.94 -29.25 11.14
CA ARG A 442 9.90 -29.93 9.83
C ARG A 442 9.65 -28.94 8.67
N ILE A 443 8.98 -27.85 8.99
CA ILE A 443 8.44 -26.86 8.05
C ILE A 443 9.14 -25.55 8.39
N ALA A 444 10.04 -25.08 7.53
CA ALA A 444 10.90 -23.93 7.87
C ALA A 444 10.33 -22.61 7.31
N ILE A 445 10.69 -21.52 7.99
CA ILE A 445 10.06 -20.20 7.82
C ILE A 445 11.13 -19.12 7.92
N GLU A 446 11.34 -18.35 6.85
CA GLU A 446 12.49 -17.45 6.70
C GLU A 446 12.09 -16.07 6.14
N ALA A 447 13.08 -15.23 5.81
CA ALA A 447 13.09 -13.87 5.23
C ALA A 447 11.79 -13.02 5.29
N VAL A 448 11.16 -13.07 6.47
CA VAL A 448 10.01 -12.28 6.89
C VAL A 448 10.27 -10.78 6.74
N ALA A 449 9.46 -10.12 5.93
CA ALA A 449 9.41 -8.69 5.66
C ALA A 449 8.00 -8.14 5.98
N PRO A 450 7.77 -6.81 5.99
CA PRO A 450 8.77 -5.77 6.10
C PRO A 450 9.43 -5.86 7.48
N ALA A 451 10.76 -5.86 7.50
CA ALA A 451 11.54 -5.99 8.72
C ALA A 451 12.73 -5.03 8.71
N CYS A 452 13.07 -4.50 9.89
CA CYS A 452 14.27 -3.68 10.07
C CYS A 452 15.25 -4.41 11.00
N ASP A 453 16.47 -4.65 10.51
CA ASP A 453 17.54 -5.39 11.19
C ASP A 453 17.05 -6.72 11.80
N GLY A 454 16.37 -7.55 11.00
CA GLY A 454 15.85 -8.86 11.43
C GLY A 454 14.71 -8.80 12.45
N GLY A 455 13.98 -7.68 12.53
CA GLY A 455 12.93 -7.44 13.51
C GLY A 455 13.39 -6.68 14.76
N ARG A 456 14.68 -6.32 14.86
CA ARG A 456 15.19 -5.56 16.01
C ARG A 456 14.63 -4.14 16.09
N PHE A 457 14.18 -3.56 14.98
CA PHE A 457 13.54 -2.23 14.96
C PHE A 457 12.19 -2.27 14.24
N ALA A 458 11.29 -1.37 14.64
CA ALA A 458 9.97 -1.27 14.05
C ALA A 458 10.03 -0.59 12.67
N VAL A 459 9.41 -1.23 11.68
CA VAL A 459 9.09 -0.58 10.41
C VAL A 459 7.94 0.41 10.60
N ARG A 460 7.88 1.44 9.77
CA ARG A 460 7.03 2.61 9.94
C ARG A 460 5.90 2.64 8.92
N ARG A 461 4.68 2.79 9.41
CA ARG A 461 3.44 2.90 8.62
C ARG A 461 2.53 3.96 9.24
N VAL A 462 1.32 4.13 8.73
CA VAL A 462 0.29 5.04 9.22
C VAL A 462 -0.96 4.23 9.58
N ILE A 463 -1.70 4.65 10.62
CA ILE A 463 -2.98 4.05 11.00
C ILE A 463 -3.95 4.03 9.80
N GLY A 464 -4.69 2.92 9.65
CA GLY A 464 -5.55 2.67 8.50
C GLY A 464 -4.83 2.07 7.28
N GLU A 465 -3.48 2.05 7.24
CA GLU A 465 -2.77 1.28 6.22
C GLU A 465 -2.87 -0.24 6.44
N ARG A 466 -2.81 -0.98 5.34
CA ARG A 466 -2.52 -2.42 5.38
C ARG A 466 -1.01 -2.61 5.51
N VAL A 467 -0.55 -3.42 6.46
CA VAL A 467 0.84 -3.88 6.46
C VAL A 467 0.91 -5.09 5.54
N GLU A 468 1.56 -4.98 4.39
CA GLU A 468 1.84 -6.11 3.52
C GLU A 468 3.09 -6.88 4.03
N VAL A 469 2.88 -7.76 5.01
CA VAL A 469 3.88 -8.72 5.53
C VAL A 469 4.34 -9.67 4.42
N SER A 470 5.52 -10.30 4.47
CA SER A 470 5.87 -11.35 3.49
C SER A 470 7.03 -12.29 3.90
N ALA A 471 6.88 -13.63 3.85
CA ALA A 471 7.76 -14.62 4.55
C ALA A 471 7.94 -15.97 3.83
N ASP A 472 9.11 -16.63 3.94
CA ASP A 472 9.38 -17.93 3.33
C ASP A 472 8.56 -19.01 4.04
N ILE A 473 7.92 -19.96 3.36
CA ILE A 473 7.51 -21.26 3.92
C ILE A 473 7.44 -22.36 2.86
N TRP A 474 7.95 -23.53 3.24
CA TRP A 474 8.10 -24.78 2.50
C TRP A 474 8.07 -26.00 3.44
N MET A 475 8.03 -27.23 2.90
CA MET A 475 8.38 -28.46 3.66
C MET A 475 9.05 -29.52 2.77
N ASP A 476 9.45 -30.66 3.34
CA ASP A 476 9.89 -31.83 2.57
C ASP A 476 8.70 -32.61 1.96
N GLY A 477 8.83 -33.01 0.69
CA GLY A 477 7.79 -33.74 -0.05
C GLY A 477 6.95 -32.84 -0.96
N HIS A 478 5.73 -33.29 -1.30
CA HIS A 478 4.80 -32.62 -2.23
C HIS A 478 3.46 -32.22 -1.59
N ASP A 479 3.38 -32.40 -0.28
CA ASP A 479 2.17 -32.26 0.52
C ASP A 479 1.78 -30.78 0.69
N LYS A 480 0.51 -30.52 1.01
CA LYS A 480 -0.03 -29.16 1.18
C LYS A 480 -0.02 -28.74 2.66
N LEU A 481 -0.17 -27.44 2.87
CA LEU A 481 -0.32 -26.72 4.14
C LEU A 481 -1.58 -25.77 3.97
N ALA A 482 -2.28 -25.19 4.97
CA ALA A 482 -3.47 -24.26 4.82
C ALA A 482 -3.81 -23.23 5.98
N ALA A 483 -3.64 -21.91 5.79
CA ALA A 483 -3.09 -20.91 6.77
C ALA A 483 -3.91 -19.93 7.66
N VAL A 484 -3.19 -19.19 8.57
CA VAL A 484 -3.60 -17.93 9.31
C VAL A 484 -2.52 -16.93 9.92
N LEU A 485 -2.50 -15.61 9.61
CA LEU A 485 -1.55 -14.54 10.03
C LEU A 485 -1.64 -14.21 11.50
N LEU A 486 -0.58 -14.44 12.27
CA LEU A 486 -0.53 -14.02 13.66
C LEU A 486 -0.15 -12.55 13.73
N TRP A 487 -1.13 -11.70 14.00
CA TRP A 487 -0.90 -10.28 14.30
C TRP A 487 -1.63 -9.88 15.57
N ARG A 488 -1.16 -8.82 16.23
CA ARG A 488 -1.78 -8.23 17.41
C ARG A 488 -1.50 -6.74 17.54
N GLY A 489 -2.48 -6.01 18.03
CA GLY A 489 -2.42 -4.58 18.27
C GLY A 489 -1.71 -4.20 19.57
N PRO A 490 -1.61 -2.87 19.85
CA PRO A 490 -0.93 -2.36 21.03
C PRO A 490 -1.64 -2.80 22.32
N GLY A 491 -0.96 -3.62 23.13
CA GLY A 491 -1.48 -4.12 24.40
C GLY A 491 -2.36 -5.38 24.30
N GLU A 492 -2.52 -5.97 23.11
CA GLU A 492 -3.23 -7.24 22.93
C GLU A 492 -2.33 -8.44 23.27
N GLU A 493 -2.78 -9.32 24.16
CA GLU A 493 -2.06 -10.57 24.46
C GLU A 493 -2.33 -11.66 23.42
N ALA A 494 -3.59 -11.76 22.98
CA ALA A 494 -4.05 -12.75 22.01
C ALA A 494 -3.57 -12.42 20.59
N TRP A 495 -3.40 -13.46 19.76
CA TRP A 495 -3.12 -13.30 18.34
C TRP A 495 -4.42 -13.39 17.54
N HIS A 496 -4.62 -12.42 16.65
CA HIS A 496 -5.55 -12.56 15.54
C HIS A 496 -4.95 -13.49 14.47
N GLU A 497 -5.80 -14.08 13.62
CA GLU A 497 -5.47 -15.08 12.60
C GLU A 497 -6.03 -14.60 11.23
N ALA A 498 -5.21 -14.37 10.18
CA ALA A 498 -5.68 -13.98 8.82
C ALA A 498 -5.13 -14.84 7.64
N PRO A 499 -5.96 -15.53 6.84
CA PRO A 499 -5.54 -16.68 6.00
C PRO A 499 -4.66 -16.31 4.78
N MET A 500 -3.92 -17.29 4.24
CA MET A 500 -2.76 -17.15 3.32
C MET A 500 -2.96 -18.00 2.04
N THR A 501 -2.55 -17.45 0.89
CA THR A 501 -3.20 -17.65 -0.41
C THR A 501 -2.22 -17.92 -1.62
N PRO A 502 -1.56 -19.11 -1.73
CA PRO A 502 -0.33 -19.55 -2.50
C PRO A 502 0.48 -18.63 -3.47
N THR A 503 1.82 -18.53 -3.24
CA THR A 503 3.03 -18.14 -4.05
C THR A 503 3.30 -18.79 -5.41
N VAL A 504 4.59 -18.67 -5.69
CA VAL A 504 5.65 -19.16 -6.55
C VAL A 504 6.87 -18.99 -5.67
N ASN A 505 7.72 -20.00 -5.59
CA ASN A 505 8.83 -20.03 -4.63
C ASN A 505 8.57 -19.40 -3.28
N ASP A 506 8.20 -20.28 -2.38
CA ASP A 506 8.12 -20.25 -0.95
C ASP A 506 7.70 -18.91 -0.33
N ARG A 507 7.14 -17.96 -1.10
CA ARG A 507 6.69 -16.64 -0.68
C ARG A 507 5.24 -16.67 -0.34
N TRP A 508 4.96 -15.76 0.57
CA TRP A 508 3.74 -15.53 1.26
C TRP A 508 3.66 -14.00 1.50
N VAL A 509 2.56 -13.23 1.22
CA VAL A 509 2.47 -11.73 1.23
C VAL A 509 1.19 -11.03 1.83
N GLY A 510 1.13 -10.73 3.13
CA GLY A 510 -0.10 -10.70 3.90
C GLY A 510 -0.47 -9.47 4.67
N THR A 511 -1.76 -9.16 4.60
CA THR A 511 -2.29 -7.94 5.16
C THR A 511 -3.11 -8.16 6.40
N PHE A 512 -2.61 -7.60 7.49
CA PHE A 512 -3.45 -7.05 8.55
C PHE A 512 -3.56 -5.53 8.38
N ALA A 513 -4.60 -4.94 8.95
CA ALA A 513 -4.78 -3.49 8.98
C ALA A 513 -4.24 -2.92 10.30
N LEU A 514 -3.64 -1.74 10.26
CA LEU A 514 -3.28 -0.99 11.45
C LEU A 514 -4.52 -0.30 12.02
N THR A 515 -5.17 -0.96 12.96
CA THR A 515 -6.45 -0.54 13.57
C THR A 515 -6.28 0.48 14.69
N ALA A 516 -5.07 0.60 15.25
CA ALA A 516 -4.74 1.50 16.36
C ALA A 516 -3.49 2.36 16.05
N LEU A 517 -3.16 3.29 16.95
CA LEU A 517 -1.86 4.00 16.98
C LEU A 517 -0.88 3.26 17.90
N GLY A 518 0.41 3.32 17.59
CA GLY A 518 1.47 2.69 18.36
C GLY A 518 1.87 1.30 17.83
N ARG A 519 2.53 0.51 18.68
CA ARG A 519 3.21 -0.72 18.28
C ARG A 519 2.25 -1.90 18.09
N HIS A 520 2.22 -2.42 16.87
CA HIS A 520 1.65 -3.71 16.53
C HIS A 520 2.78 -4.73 16.37
N GLU A 521 2.47 -6.01 16.49
CA GLU A 521 3.41 -7.11 16.27
C GLU A 521 2.80 -8.13 15.31
N PHE A 522 3.64 -8.78 14.48
CA PHE A 522 3.21 -9.90 13.64
C PHE A 522 4.23 -11.04 13.60
N THR A 523 3.76 -12.27 13.36
CA THR A 523 4.58 -13.45 13.11
C THR A 523 3.81 -14.50 12.27
N VAL A 524 4.46 -15.63 12.03
CA VAL A 524 4.20 -16.61 10.97
C VAL A 524 4.40 -18.02 11.56
N GLU A 525 3.75 -19.06 11.04
CA GLU A 525 3.87 -20.47 11.52
C GLU A 525 3.60 -21.44 10.33
N ALA A 526 3.80 -22.76 10.42
CA ALA A 526 3.34 -23.75 9.44
C ALA A 526 3.38 -25.24 9.88
N TRP A 527 2.39 -25.97 9.41
CA TRP A 527 1.76 -27.28 9.66
C TRP A 527 1.47 -27.94 8.29
N HIS A 528 1.02 -29.19 8.26
CA HIS A 528 0.70 -29.98 7.06
C HIS A 528 -0.79 -30.35 6.96
N ASP A 529 -1.46 -29.93 5.89
CA ASP A 529 -2.86 -30.26 5.57
C ASP A 529 -2.93 -31.58 4.77
N ALA A 530 -3.05 -32.67 5.52
CA ALA A 530 -3.20 -34.02 4.98
C ALA A 530 -4.45 -34.21 4.10
N PHE A 531 -5.49 -33.37 4.26
CA PHE A 531 -6.74 -33.53 3.52
C PHE A 531 -6.74 -32.76 2.20
N ALA A 532 -6.10 -31.60 2.14
CA ALA A 532 -5.78 -30.92 0.88
C ALA A 532 -4.84 -31.78 0.02
N THR A 533 -3.82 -32.41 0.62
CA THR A 533 -2.94 -33.37 -0.06
C THR A 533 -3.73 -34.54 -0.67
N TRP A 534 -4.53 -35.24 0.12
CA TRP A 534 -5.36 -36.35 -0.38
C TRP A 534 -6.38 -35.90 -1.45
N CYS A 535 -7.02 -34.74 -1.25
CA CYS A 535 -7.94 -34.17 -2.23
C CYS A 535 -7.28 -33.90 -3.58
N ASP A 536 -6.02 -33.48 -3.56
CA ASP A 536 -5.24 -33.17 -4.75
C ASP A 536 -4.78 -34.45 -5.46
N GLU A 537 -4.29 -35.47 -4.73
CA GLU A 537 -3.95 -36.78 -5.30
C GLU A 537 -5.12 -37.49 -5.97
N VAL A 538 -6.23 -37.70 -5.25
CA VAL A 538 -7.36 -38.51 -5.75
C VAL A 538 -8.04 -37.85 -6.94
N THR A 539 -8.04 -36.51 -7.02
CA THR A 539 -8.58 -35.76 -8.16
C THR A 539 -7.79 -36.09 -9.43
N LYS A 540 -6.46 -36.06 -9.35
CA LYS A 540 -5.57 -36.39 -10.49
C LYS A 540 -5.68 -37.84 -10.90
N LYS A 541 -5.67 -38.78 -9.94
CA LYS A 541 -5.83 -40.22 -10.21
C LYS A 541 -7.17 -40.52 -10.92
N LYS A 542 -8.27 -39.89 -10.48
CA LYS A 542 -9.59 -39.98 -11.14
C LYS A 542 -9.56 -39.41 -12.56
N GLN A 543 -8.93 -38.24 -12.76
CA GLN A 543 -8.80 -37.60 -14.07
C GLN A 543 -7.94 -38.41 -15.05
N ALA A 544 -6.95 -39.16 -14.56
CA ALA A 544 -6.13 -40.07 -15.34
C ALA A 544 -6.84 -41.41 -15.70
N GLY A 545 -8.10 -41.60 -15.30
CA GLY A 545 -8.85 -42.84 -15.54
C GLY A 545 -8.36 -44.04 -14.71
N ILE A 546 -7.60 -43.80 -13.64
CA ILE A 546 -7.10 -44.85 -12.74
C ILE A 546 -8.22 -45.24 -11.76
N ASP A 547 -8.27 -46.52 -11.39
CA ASP A 547 -9.15 -47.00 -10.31
C ASP A 547 -8.72 -46.40 -8.96
N VAL A 548 -9.61 -45.59 -8.37
CA VAL A 548 -9.42 -44.87 -7.10
C VAL A 548 -10.18 -45.48 -5.93
N SER A 549 -10.67 -46.72 -6.06
CA SER A 549 -11.45 -47.41 -5.03
C SER A 549 -10.71 -47.55 -3.69
N LEU A 550 -9.37 -47.57 -3.71
CA LEU A 550 -8.52 -47.58 -2.51
C LEU A 550 -8.45 -46.18 -1.87
N GLU A 551 -8.11 -45.16 -2.66
CA GLU A 551 -7.98 -43.77 -2.22
C GLU A 551 -9.27 -43.22 -1.60
N ILE A 552 -10.44 -43.64 -2.08
CA ILE A 552 -11.74 -43.25 -1.51
C ILE A 552 -11.91 -43.78 -0.08
N GLU A 553 -11.43 -45.00 0.19
CA GLU A 553 -11.41 -45.59 1.53
C GLU A 553 -10.35 -44.91 2.42
N GLU A 554 -9.26 -44.40 1.86
CA GLU A 554 -8.27 -43.58 2.58
C GLU A 554 -8.81 -42.20 2.95
N GLY A 555 -9.50 -41.51 2.03
CA GLY A 555 -10.18 -40.24 2.29
C GLY A 555 -11.24 -40.37 3.39
N ALA A 556 -12.03 -41.44 3.35
CA ALA A 556 -12.99 -41.74 4.42
C ALA A 556 -12.30 -41.97 5.78
N ARG A 557 -11.09 -42.56 5.81
CA ARG A 557 -10.27 -42.70 7.03
C ARG A 557 -9.70 -41.37 7.51
N LEU A 558 -9.32 -40.45 6.61
CA LEU A 558 -8.88 -39.10 6.98
C LEU A 558 -10.02 -38.29 7.63
N VAL A 559 -11.23 -38.29 7.05
CA VAL A 559 -12.41 -37.68 7.69
C VAL A 559 -12.67 -38.31 9.07
N ALA A 560 -12.65 -39.64 9.17
CA ALA A 560 -12.82 -40.35 10.43
C ALA A 560 -11.68 -40.09 11.44
N HIS A 561 -10.48 -39.69 11.00
CA HIS A 561 -9.36 -39.29 11.85
C HIS A 561 -9.57 -37.88 12.41
N THR A 562 -9.86 -36.89 11.56
CA THR A 562 -10.10 -35.50 12.00
C THR A 562 -11.34 -35.39 12.90
N VAL A 563 -12.37 -36.22 12.68
CA VAL A 563 -13.52 -36.39 13.60
C VAL A 563 -13.11 -36.78 15.04
N ARG A 564 -11.98 -37.48 15.22
CA ARG A 564 -11.46 -37.98 16.50
C ARG A 564 -10.35 -37.10 17.09
N HIS A 565 -9.57 -36.43 16.25
CA HIS A 565 -8.30 -35.79 16.64
C HIS A 565 -8.20 -34.29 16.31
N GLY A 566 -9.19 -33.70 15.62
CA GLY A 566 -9.18 -32.28 15.24
C GLY A 566 -9.23 -31.28 16.40
N ARG A 567 -8.97 -30.00 16.11
CA ARG A 567 -8.81 -28.90 17.09
C ARG A 567 -9.97 -28.84 18.11
N ALA A 568 -9.62 -28.86 19.40
CA ALA A 568 -10.59 -28.90 20.51
C ALA A 568 -11.51 -27.66 20.64
N GLY A 569 -11.18 -26.56 19.96
CA GLY A 569 -12.05 -25.39 19.80
C GLY A 569 -13.15 -25.59 18.76
N GLU A 570 -12.89 -26.35 17.70
CA GLU A 570 -13.68 -26.40 16.45
C GLU A 570 -14.81 -27.43 16.51
N ARG A 571 -15.55 -27.37 17.63
CA ARG A 571 -16.60 -28.33 18.00
C ARG A 571 -17.79 -28.35 17.03
N GLU A 572 -17.96 -27.28 16.25
CA GLU A 572 -18.97 -27.16 15.18
C GLU A 572 -18.53 -27.95 13.95
N ALA A 573 -17.32 -27.68 13.43
CA ALA A 573 -16.77 -28.39 12.28
C ALA A 573 -16.66 -29.90 12.55
N GLY A 574 -16.17 -30.27 13.73
CA GLY A 574 -16.12 -31.66 14.18
C GLY A 574 -17.50 -32.33 14.36
N ARG A 575 -18.61 -31.59 14.47
CA ARG A 575 -19.97 -32.17 14.38
C ARG A 575 -20.34 -32.49 12.94
N ALA A 576 -20.18 -31.54 12.02
CA ALA A 576 -20.57 -31.73 10.62
C ALA A 576 -19.71 -32.80 9.91
N LEU A 577 -18.43 -32.95 10.27
CA LEU A 577 -17.58 -34.05 9.77
C LEU A 577 -18.05 -35.45 10.20
N ARG A 578 -18.83 -35.58 11.29
CA ARG A 578 -19.46 -36.87 11.63
C ARG A 578 -20.56 -37.23 10.63
N THR A 579 -21.42 -36.28 10.27
CA THR A 579 -22.42 -36.47 9.22
C THR A 579 -21.78 -36.90 7.89
N VAL A 580 -20.68 -36.25 7.49
CA VAL A 580 -19.89 -36.65 6.31
C VAL A 580 -19.36 -38.09 6.44
N CYS A 581 -18.84 -38.48 7.60
CA CYS A 581 -18.36 -39.84 7.86
C CYS A 581 -19.49 -40.90 7.80
N ASP A 582 -20.70 -40.54 8.25
CA ASP A 582 -21.89 -41.40 8.18
C ASP A 582 -22.37 -41.55 6.72
N GLU A 583 -22.43 -40.47 5.95
CA GLU A 583 -22.77 -40.48 4.52
C GLU A 583 -21.78 -41.33 3.69
N LEU A 584 -20.48 -41.24 3.99
CA LEU A 584 -19.43 -42.06 3.36
C LEU A 584 -19.49 -43.54 3.73
N THR A 585 -20.13 -43.86 4.85
CA THR A 585 -20.40 -45.23 5.30
C THR A 585 -21.66 -45.79 4.64
N ALA A 586 -22.67 -44.95 4.41
CA ALA A 586 -23.90 -45.32 3.72
C ALA A 586 -23.69 -45.60 2.21
N ALA A 587 -22.82 -44.83 1.53
CA ALA A 587 -22.53 -44.99 0.11
C ALA A 587 -21.52 -46.12 -0.22
N ARG A 588 -21.31 -47.10 0.67
CA ARG A 588 -20.24 -48.10 0.51
C ARG A 588 -20.55 -49.11 -0.61
N GLY A 589 -19.70 -49.13 -1.64
CA GLY A 589 -19.95 -49.85 -2.90
C GLY A 589 -20.46 -48.95 -4.04
N ASP A 590 -20.72 -47.67 -3.76
CA ASP A 590 -20.87 -46.61 -4.76
C ASP A 590 -19.71 -45.62 -4.60
N ASP A 591 -18.57 -45.99 -5.17
CA ASP A 591 -17.34 -45.22 -5.07
C ASP A 591 -17.40 -43.91 -5.88
N VAL A 592 -18.33 -43.77 -6.84
CA VAL A 592 -18.64 -42.47 -7.46
C VAL A 592 -19.21 -41.52 -6.40
N ARG A 593 -20.27 -41.96 -5.69
CA ARG A 593 -20.95 -41.15 -4.68
C ARG A 593 -20.08 -40.83 -3.47
N ARG A 594 -19.26 -41.78 -3.00
CA ARG A 594 -18.31 -41.51 -1.90
C ARG A 594 -17.30 -40.43 -2.27
N LEU A 595 -16.80 -40.44 -3.51
CA LEU A 595 -15.83 -39.47 -3.99
C LEU A 595 -16.45 -38.06 -4.15
N GLU A 596 -17.73 -37.94 -4.52
CA GLU A 596 -18.46 -36.65 -4.48
C GLU A 596 -18.50 -36.05 -3.07
N ILE A 597 -18.85 -36.86 -2.06
CA ILE A 597 -19.00 -36.42 -0.67
C ILE A 597 -17.64 -35.95 -0.11
N LEU A 598 -16.58 -36.70 -0.37
CA LEU A 598 -15.21 -36.36 0.05
C LEU A 598 -14.68 -35.08 -0.62
N LEU A 599 -14.86 -34.92 -1.94
CA LEU A 599 -14.37 -33.76 -2.68
C LEU A 599 -15.25 -32.51 -2.54
N SER A 600 -16.38 -32.61 -1.83
CA SER A 600 -17.32 -31.48 -1.68
C SER A 600 -16.66 -30.27 -1.00
N PRO A 601 -16.98 -29.02 -1.42
CA PRO A 601 -16.47 -27.81 -0.77
C PRO A 601 -16.81 -27.73 0.73
N GLN A 602 -17.94 -28.34 1.13
CA GLN A 602 -18.34 -28.45 2.53
C GLN A 602 -17.36 -29.33 3.32
N THR A 603 -17.07 -30.55 2.85
CA THR A 603 -16.08 -31.43 3.52
C THR A 603 -14.70 -30.76 3.57
N ARG A 604 -14.25 -30.14 2.47
CA ARG A 604 -12.96 -29.43 2.42
C ARG A 604 -12.86 -28.29 3.45
N ALA A 605 -13.86 -27.40 3.49
CA ALA A 605 -13.87 -26.29 4.46
C ALA A 605 -13.93 -26.76 5.92
N LEU A 606 -14.70 -27.83 6.18
CA LEU A 606 -14.82 -28.43 7.50
C LEU A 606 -13.52 -29.11 7.96
N MET A 607 -12.83 -29.82 7.06
CA MET A 607 -11.53 -30.45 7.35
C MET A 607 -10.46 -29.40 7.63
N HIS A 608 -10.31 -28.36 6.78
CA HIS A 608 -9.38 -27.24 6.98
C HIS A 608 -9.65 -26.49 8.29
N THR A 609 -10.91 -26.31 8.68
CA THR A 609 -11.24 -25.65 9.96
C THR A 609 -10.88 -26.53 11.15
N ALA A 610 -11.22 -27.82 11.10
CA ALA A 610 -11.01 -28.78 12.18
C ALA A 610 -9.58 -29.35 12.26
N ASP A 611 -8.70 -29.07 11.30
CA ASP A 611 -7.37 -29.66 11.16
C ASP A 611 -6.58 -29.66 12.48
N PRO A 612 -6.02 -30.81 12.94
CA PRO A 612 -5.19 -30.89 14.15
C PRO A 612 -3.89 -30.06 14.13
N ARG A 613 -3.50 -29.45 12.99
CA ARG A 613 -2.27 -28.70 12.75
C ARG A 613 -0.99 -29.54 12.89
N ALA A 614 -0.89 -30.62 12.10
CA ALA A 614 0.26 -31.53 12.14
C ALA A 614 1.58 -30.83 11.78
N PHE A 615 2.64 -30.99 12.58
CA PHE A 615 3.97 -30.38 12.40
C PHE A 615 4.07 -28.84 12.54
N ALA A 616 3.07 -28.17 13.11
CA ALA A 616 3.03 -26.72 13.33
C ALA A 616 4.34 -26.13 13.95
N THR A 617 5.00 -25.24 13.20
CA THR A 617 6.28 -24.59 13.47
C THR A 617 6.09 -23.07 13.48
N ARG A 618 6.46 -22.32 14.53
CA ARG A 618 6.33 -20.84 14.53
C ARG A 618 7.65 -20.13 14.22
N HIS A 619 7.61 -19.08 13.40
CA HIS A 619 8.72 -18.15 13.22
C HIS A 619 9.09 -17.48 14.56
N PRO A 620 10.34 -17.57 15.02
CA PRO A 620 10.70 -17.29 16.41
C PRO A 620 10.72 -15.79 16.78
N VAL A 621 10.73 -14.89 15.80
CA VAL A 621 10.73 -13.44 16.03
C VAL A 621 9.36 -12.86 15.69
N ALA A 622 8.77 -12.14 16.65
CA ALA A 622 7.65 -11.24 16.39
C ALA A 622 8.19 -9.92 15.82
N MET A 623 7.76 -9.58 14.61
CA MET A 623 8.18 -8.38 13.88
C MET A 623 7.37 -7.16 14.33
N PRO A 624 8.02 -6.09 14.83
CA PRO A 624 7.30 -4.89 15.26
C PRO A 624 6.98 -3.94 14.10
N VAL A 625 5.77 -3.37 14.13
CA VAL A 625 5.33 -2.29 13.24
C VAL A 625 4.88 -1.11 14.09
N GLU A 626 5.37 0.08 13.79
CA GLU A 626 4.94 1.31 14.45
C GLU A 626 3.88 2.02 13.59
N SER A 627 2.64 2.03 14.08
CA SER A 627 1.52 2.76 13.49
C SER A 627 1.55 4.22 13.97
N ASP A 628 1.89 5.14 13.08
CA ASP A 628 1.80 6.59 13.36
C ASP A 628 0.51 7.19 12.79
N ARG A 629 0.19 8.43 13.16
CA ARG A 629 -0.85 9.23 12.48
C ARG A 629 -0.30 9.87 11.19
N LEU A 630 -1.19 10.31 10.30
CA LEU A 630 -0.84 10.80 8.96
C LEU A 630 0.23 11.91 8.97
N GLN A 631 0.18 12.83 9.95
CA GLN A 631 1.12 13.94 10.06
C GLN A 631 2.58 13.50 10.26
N ALA A 632 2.82 12.24 10.67
CA ALA A 632 4.17 11.68 10.69
C ALA A 632 4.76 11.52 9.28
N ARG A 633 3.93 11.44 8.22
CA ARG A 633 4.34 11.30 6.81
C ARG A 633 3.95 12.50 5.94
N PHE A 634 2.79 13.11 6.17
CA PHE A 634 2.28 14.24 5.40
C PHE A 634 1.93 15.41 6.30
N ALA A 635 2.74 16.47 6.23
CA ALA A 635 2.50 17.72 6.93
C ALA A 635 3.29 18.84 6.25
N SER A 636 2.72 20.03 6.23
CA SER A 636 3.40 21.27 5.83
C SER A 636 3.70 22.09 7.08
N TRP A 637 4.98 22.33 7.37
CA TRP A 637 5.44 22.99 8.61
C TRP A 637 5.85 24.45 8.40
N TYR A 638 5.44 25.33 9.30
CA TYR A 638 5.87 26.73 9.36
C TYR A 638 6.57 27.00 10.69
N GLU A 639 7.86 27.32 10.64
CA GLU A 639 8.68 27.72 11.80
C GLU A 639 8.64 29.24 11.96
N LEU A 640 8.20 29.71 13.13
CA LEU A 640 8.27 31.13 13.49
C LEU A 640 8.73 31.32 14.94
N PHE A 641 9.25 32.50 15.26
CA PHE A 641 9.56 32.88 16.63
C PHE A 641 8.38 33.69 17.19
N PRO A 642 7.68 33.22 18.25
CA PRO A 642 6.55 33.94 18.84
C PRO A 642 6.87 35.39 19.25
N ARG A 643 8.10 35.64 19.71
CA ARG A 643 8.59 36.95 20.15
C ARG A 643 8.63 38.04 19.07
N SER A 644 8.46 37.69 17.80
CA SER A 644 8.49 38.64 16.66
C SER A 644 7.14 38.81 15.96
N GLN A 645 6.09 38.11 16.42
CA GLN A 645 4.76 38.22 15.79
C GLN A 645 4.00 39.50 16.20
N SER A 646 4.65 40.38 16.97
CA SER A 646 4.18 41.71 17.38
C SER A 646 3.94 42.69 16.22
N GLY A 647 4.55 42.44 15.06
CA GLY A 647 4.60 43.40 13.94
C GLY A 647 5.51 44.61 14.19
N ASP A 648 6.29 44.61 15.28
CA ASP A 648 7.15 45.71 15.71
C ASP A 648 8.46 45.14 16.28
N ALA A 649 9.58 45.50 15.64
CA ALA A 649 10.90 44.97 15.97
C ALA A 649 11.45 45.46 17.33
N GLU A 650 10.83 46.46 17.96
CA GLU A 650 11.18 46.92 19.31
C GLU A 650 10.17 46.43 20.38
N ARG A 651 9.10 45.70 19.98
CA ARG A 651 8.11 45.09 20.89
C ARG A 651 8.21 43.56 20.87
N HIS A 652 8.54 42.95 22.01
CA HIS A 652 8.46 41.50 22.18
C HIS A 652 6.99 41.03 22.03
N GLY A 653 6.73 40.14 21.08
CA GLY A 653 5.43 39.52 20.83
C GLY A 653 5.02 38.52 21.91
N THR A 654 3.72 38.36 22.07
CA THR A 654 3.05 37.44 23.01
C THR A 654 2.40 36.27 22.27
N PHE A 655 1.89 35.28 23.00
CA PHE A 655 1.09 34.22 22.38
C PHE A 655 -0.20 34.73 21.70
N ASP A 656 -0.82 35.82 22.17
CA ASP A 656 -2.00 36.39 21.49
C ASP A 656 -1.62 37.13 20.19
N ASP A 657 -0.40 37.70 20.10
CA ASP A 657 0.12 38.22 18.82
C ASP A 657 0.31 37.06 17.79
N VAL A 658 0.72 35.87 18.24
CA VAL A 658 0.77 34.67 17.38
C VAL A 658 -0.63 34.25 16.92
N ILE A 659 -1.64 34.32 17.80
CA ILE A 659 -3.04 34.02 17.43
C ILE A 659 -3.51 34.87 16.25
N ALA A 660 -3.13 36.16 16.20
CA ALA A 660 -3.46 37.06 15.10
C ALA A 660 -2.82 36.66 13.74
N ARG A 661 -1.68 35.95 13.76
CA ARG A 661 -0.97 35.49 12.54
C ARG A 661 -1.50 34.14 12.01
N LEU A 662 -2.17 33.33 12.83
CA LEU A 662 -2.69 32.00 12.45
C LEU A 662 -3.54 31.97 11.15
N PRO A 663 -4.45 32.94 10.88
CA PRO A 663 -5.27 32.91 9.66
C PRO A 663 -4.45 32.97 8.38
N ALA A 664 -3.35 33.74 8.36
CA ALA A 664 -2.47 33.85 7.20
C ALA A 664 -1.62 32.58 7.00
N ILE A 665 -1.13 31.99 8.10
CA ILE A 665 -0.39 30.71 8.06
C ILE A 665 -1.30 29.58 7.55
N ARG A 666 -2.56 29.53 8.01
CA ARG A 666 -3.51 28.52 7.51
C ARG A 666 -3.97 28.80 6.08
N ALA A 667 -4.10 30.07 5.67
CA ALA A 667 -4.40 30.43 4.28
C ALA A 667 -3.31 29.93 3.30
N MET A 668 -2.04 29.95 3.73
CA MET A 668 -0.93 29.34 2.97
C MET A 668 -0.92 27.79 2.98
N GLY A 669 -1.87 27.13 3.66
CA GLY A 669 -2.02 25.67 3.67
C GLY A 669 -1.00 24.94 4.55
N PHE A 670 -0.48 25.57 5.60
CA PHE A 670 0.32 24.89 6.62
C PHE A 670 -0.54 24.14 7.63
N ASP A 671 -0.01 23.05 8.18
CA ASP A 671 -0.69 22.12 9.09
C ASP A 671 -0.03 22.08 10.48
N VAL A 672 1.28 22.35 10.54
CA VAL A 672 2.07 22.37 11.78
C VAL A 672 2.72 23.73 11.95
N LEU A 673 2.49 24.34 13.11
CA LEU A 673 3.15 25.55 13.57
C LEU A 673 4.24 25.17 14.57
N TYR A 674 5.50 25.38 14.18
CA TYR A 674 6.67 24.99 14.96
C TYR A 674 7.32 26.23 15.61
N PHE A 675 7.59 26.15 16.91
CA PHE A 675 8.32 27.16 17.65
C PHE A 675 9.70 26.65 18.13
N PRO A 676 10.76 27.46 17.99
CA PRO A 676 11.95 27.38 18.84
C PRO A 676 11.57 27.45 20.34
N PRO A 677 12.49 27.15 21.26
CA PRO A 677 12.17 27.04 22.69
C PRO A 677 11.41 28.24 23.27
N ILE A 678 10.27 27.96 23.91
CA ILE A 678 9.35 28.97 24.47
C ILE A 678 9.63 29.28 25.96
N HIS A 679 10.80 28.88 26.46
CA HIS A 679 11.18 28.86 27.87
C HIS A 679 11.95 30.13 28.28
N PRO A 680 12.10 30.43 29.59
CA PRO A 680 12.95 31.53 30.08
C PRO A 680 14.38 31.45 29.51
N ILE A 681 14.97 32.59 29.12
CA ILE A 681 16.27 32.65 28.43
C ILE A 681 17.36 33.20 29.37
N GLY A 682 18.50 32.51 29.43
CA GLY A 682 19.65 32.89 30.26
C GLY A 682 20.15 34.31 30.01
N LYS A 683 20.76 34.90 31.04
CA LYS A 683 21.35 36.25 31.06
C LYS A 683 22.88 36.16 31.13
N THR A 684 23.43 35.17 31.83
CA THR A 684 24.86 34.84 31.83
C THR A 684 25.31 34.37 30.45
N ASN A 685 26.40 34.95 29.94
CA ASN A 685 26.96 34.72 28.59
C ASN A 685 25.98 34.93 27.42
N ARG A 686 24.83 35.60 27.62
CA ARG A 686 23.81 35.82 26.58
C ARG A 686 24.43 36.41 25.31
N LYS A 687 24.14 35.76 24.17
CA LYS A 687 24.54 36.24 22.85
C LYS A 687 23.67 37.41 22.37
N GLY A 688 24.32 38.44 21.84
CA GLY A 688 23.68 39.62 21.24
C GLY A 688 23.47 39.48 19.74
N ARG A 689 22.92 40.54 19.11
CA ARG A 689 22.61 40.60 17.67
C ARG A 689 23.78 40.09 16.80
N ASN A 690 23.45 39.41 15.69
CA ASN A 690 24.42 38.74 14.80
C ASN A 690 25.42 37.77 15.50
N ASN A 691 24.95 36.96 16.45
CA ASN A 691 25.77 35.97 17.18
C ASN A 691 26.94 36.62 17.97
N SER A 692 26.75 37.86 18.42
CA SER A 692 27.74 38.59 19.24
C SER A 692 27.96 37.89 20.58
N LEU A 693 29.22 37.75 21.01
CA LEU A 693 29.58 37.26 22.35
C LEU A 693 29.26 38.27 23.49
N ARG A 694 28.60 39.39 23.16
CA ARG A 694 28.10 40.39 24.12
C ARG A 694 26.71 40.85 23.69
N ALA A 695 25.71 40.57 24.50
CA ALA A 695 24.37 41.15 24.41
C ALA A 695 24.35 42.61 24.89
N ALA A 696 23.51 43.44 24.24
CA ALA A 696 23.00 44.67 24.84
C ALA A 696 21.99 44.34 25.98
N PRO A 697 21.66 45.29 26.88
CA PRO A 697 20.70 45.05 27.96
C PRO A 697 19.33 44.52 27.48
N ASP A 698 18.88 45.03 26.33
CA ASP A 698 17.58 44.73 25.73
C ASP A 698 17.64 43.65 24.62
N ASP A 699 18.81 43.07 24.36
CA ASP A 699 18.92 41.97 23.39
C ASP A 699 18.21 40.70 23.94
N PRO A 700 17.29 40.09 23.17
CA PRO A 700 16.44 39.01 23.66
C PRO A 700 17.17 37.65 23.79
N GLY A 701 18.41 37.56 23.30
CA GLY A 701 19.23 36.35 23.39
C GLY A 701 18.77 35.19 22.49
N SER A 702 19.50 34.08 22.56
CA SER A 702 19.15 32.82 21.89
C SER A 702 18.05 32.09 22.66
N PRO A 703 16.90 31.72 22.05
CA PRO A 703 15.90 30.87 22.70
C PRO A 703 16.46 29.52 23.17
N TYR A 704 17.46 29.01 22.44
CA TYR A 704 18.16 27.77 22.75
C TYR A 704 19.03 27.85 24.02
N ALA A 705 19.24 29.04 24.59
CA ALA A 705 19.86 29.24 25.91
C ALA A 705 18.82 29.11 27.04
N ILE A 706 18.18 27.94 27.10
CA ILE A 706 17.06 27.61 27.99
C ILE A 706 17.48 27.66 29.46
N GLY A 707 16.74 28.41 30.27
CA GLY A 707 16.87 28.48 31.72
C GLY A 707 17.16 29.87 32.23
N SER A 708 16.42 30.27 33.27
CA SER A 708 16.74 31.42 34.10
C SER A 708 16.19 31.18 35.53
N PRO A 709 16.39 32.11 36.49
CA PRO A 709 15.70 32.05 37.78
C PRO A 709 14.16 32.09 37.68
N GLU A 710 13.61 32.42 36.51
CA GLU A 710 12.17 32.41 36.23
C GLU A 710 11.63 31.01 35.82
N GLY A 711 12.50 30.04 35.49
CA GLY A 711 12.10 28.65 35.18
C GLY A 711 13.01 27.91 34.19
N GLY A 712 12.69 26.64 33.92
CA GLY A 712 13.42 25.75 33.01
C GLY A 712 12.59 25.28 31.79
N HIS A 713 12.88 24.08 31.28
CA HIS A 713 12.16 23.46 30.14
C HIS A 713 10.66 23.20 30.36
N ASP A 714 10.16 23.30 31.59
CA ASP A 714 8.74 23.18 31.97
C ASP A 714 8.05 24.56 32.11
N ALA A 715 8.79 25.66 31.97
CA ALA A 715 8.28 27.02 32.12
C ALA A 715 8.02 27.72 30.77
N ILE A 716 7.21 28.78 30.82
CA ILE A 716 6.98 29.74 29.72
C ILE A 716 7.87 30.97 29.94
N HIS A 717 8.46 31.52 28.88
CA HIS A 717 9.19 32.78 28.92
C HIS A 717 8.24 33.93 29.34
N PRO A 718 8.51 34.71 30.41
CA PRO A 718 7.53 35.66 30.96
C PRO A 718 6.98 36.71 29.98
N GLN A 719 7.76 37.08 28.94
CA GLN A 719 7.32 38.02 27.90
C GLN A 719 6.44 37.39 26.81
N LEU A 720 6.33 36.06 26.73
CA LEU A 720 5.35 35.37 25.87
C LEU A 720 3.97 35.29 26.54
N GLY A 721 3.95 35.26 27.87
CA GLY A 721 2.78 35.14 28.72
C GLY A 721 2.95 34.05 29.77
N THR A 722 1.86 33.35 30.05
CA THR A 722 1.71 32.28 31.04
C THR A 722 1.27 30.97 30.37
N LEU A 723 1.22 29.89 31.14
CA LEU A 723 0.66 28.60 30.69
C LEU A 723 -0.82 28.71 30.27
N GLN A 724 -1.59 29.64 30.84
CA GLN A 724 -2.98 29.86 30.44
C GLN A 724 -3.09 30.60 29.09
N ASP A 725 -2.10 31.41 28.74
CA ASP A 725 -1.99 32.08 27.44
C ASP A 725 -1.53 31.08 26.37
N PHE A 726 -0.58 30.19 26.72
CA PHE A 726 -0.23 29.04 25.87
C PHE A 726 -1.45 28.14 25.58
N ARG A 727 -2.29 27.86 26.59
CA ARG A 727 -3.54 27.10 26.41
C ARG A 727 -4.55 27.81 25.48
N ARG A 728 -4.62 29.15 25.49
CA ARG A 728 -5.40 29.91 24.48
C ARG A 728 -4.85 29.70 23.08
N LEU A 729 -3.54 29.87 22.90
CA LEU A 729 -2.89 29.69 21.59
C LEU A 729 -3.09 28.27 21.06
N ARG A 730 -2.91 27.24 21.89
CA ARG A 730 -3.19 25.84 21.53
C ARG A 730 -4.64 25.64 21.06
N ALA A 731 -5.61 26.25 21.75
CA ALA A 731 -7.02 26.18 21.36
C ALA A 731 -7.32 26.94 20.05
N ALA A 732 -6.67 28.08 19.82
CA ALA A 732 -6.76 28.84 18.57
C ALA A 732 -6.12 28.10 17.39
N CYS A 733 -4.94 27.49 17.57
CA CYS A 733 -4.30 26.63 16.58
C CYS A 733 -5.21 25.46 16.21
N ALA A 734 -5.73 24.72 17.20
CA ALA A 734 -6.67 23.62 16.96
C ALA A 734 -7.94 24.08 16.22
N SER A 735 -8.48 25.26 16.54
CA SER A 735 -9.63 25.86 15.85
C SER A 735 -9.31 26.29 14.41
N ALA A 736 -8.06 26.62 14.11
CA ALA A 736 -7.56 26.90 12.76
C ALA A 736 -7.15 25.64 11.97
N GLY A 737 -7.18 24.45 12.59
CA GLY A 737 -6.64 23.23 11.99
C GLY A 737 -5.11 23.19 11.91
N LEU A 738 -4.43 23.87 12.85
CA LEU A 738 -2.98 23.86 13.03
C LEU A 738 -2.60 23.09 14.30
N GLU A 739 -1.57 22.25 14.21
CA GLU A 739 -0.94 21.62 15.38
C GLU A 739 0.26 22.41 15.86
N LEU A 740 0.53 22.39 17.18
CA LEU A 740 1.75 22.97 17.75
C LEU A 740 2.86 21.92 17.83
N ALA A 741 4.03 22.29 17.29
CA ALA A 741 5.29 21.61 17.53
C ALA A 741 6.21 22.50 18.39
N LEU A 742 6.78 21.92 19.44
CA LEU A 742 7.79 22.61 20.26
C LEU A 742 9.18 22.04 19.98
N ASP A 743 10.19 22.90 20.06
CA ASP A 743 11.58 22.46 20.18
C ASP A 743 11.83 21.75 21.52
N PHE A 744 12.68 20.72 21.50
CA PHE A 744 13.19 20.03 22.68
C PHE A 744 14.73 19.94 22.63
N ALA A 745 15.38 21.04 22.99
CA ALA A 745 16.83 21.11 23.15
C ALA A 745 17.29 20.68 24.55
N ILE A 746 17.90 19.49 24.64
CA ILE A 746 18.54 18.99 25.86
C ILE A 746 19.91 19.67 26.05
N GLN A 747 19.86 20.85 26.66
CA GLN A 747 20.97 21.72 27.09
C GLN A 747 20.42 22.77 28.07
N CYS A 748 21.31 23.45 28.79
CA CYS A 748 20.94 24.45 29.79
C CYS A 748 21.78 25.72 29.63
N SER A 749 21.20 26.90 29.87
CA SER A 749 21.98 28.11 30.14
C SER A 749 22.73 27.97 31.47
N PRO A 750 23.78 28.78 31.74
CA PRO A 750 24.42 28.84 33.05
C PRO A 750 23.49 29.26 34.20
N ASP A 751 22.30 29.79 33.91
CA ASP A 751 21.30 30.26 34.88
C ASP A 751 20.13 29.27 35.08
N HIS A 752 20.16 28.10 34.44
CA HIS A 752 19.09 27.10 34.52
C HIS A 752 18.97 26.50 35.94
N PRO A 753 17.76 26.34 36.51
CA PRO A 753 17.58 25.84 37.89
C PRO A 753 18.32 24.54 38.21
N TRP A 754 18.35 23.58 37.28
CA TRP A 754 19.08 22.31 37.45
C TRP A 754 20.58 22.47 37.76
N LEU A 755 21.24 23.57 37.40
CA LEU A 755 22.65 23.79 37.78
C LEU A 755 22.84 24.11 39.28
N ARG A 756 21.79 24.61 39.93
CA ARG A 756 21.73 24.83 41.38
C ARG A 756 21.20 23.60 42.10
N ASP A 757 20.15 22.98 41.54
CA ASP A 757 19.36 21.95 42.22
C ASP A 757 19.87 20.52 41.96
N HIS A 758 20.52 20.30 40.81
CA HIS A 758 21.06 19.02 40.34
C HIS A 758 22.46 19.16 39.69
N PRO A 759 23.46 19.72 40.39
CA PRO A 759 24.83 19.85 39.84
C PRO A 759 25.45 18.50 39.46
N GLU A 760 24.99 17.40 40.05
CA GLU A 760 25.40 16.04 39.69
C GLU A 760 25.00 15.61 38.27
N TRP A 761 24.09 16.33 37.59
CA TRP A 761 23.73 16.09 36.19
C TRP A 761 24.69 16.73 35.19
N PHE A 762 25.78 17.38 35.62
CA PHE A 762 26.67 18.14 34.73
C PHE A 762 28.16 17.75 34.87
N ALA A 763 28.87 17.76 33.74
CA ALA A 763 30.28 17.43 33.66
C ALA A 763 31.17 18.64 34.04
N HIS A 764 31.45 18.80 35.34
CA HIS A 764 32.41 19.79 35.84
C HIS A 764 33.85 19.42 35.49
N ARG A 765 34.66 20.44 35.17
CA ARG A 765 36.12 20.34 34.99
C ARG A 765 36.82 20.29 36.36
N PRO A 766 38.13 19.93 36.42
CA PRO A 766 38.89 19.88 37.67
C PRO A 766 39.02 21.22 38.43
N ASP A 767 38.76 22.35 37.77
CA ASP A 767 38.71 23.69 38.38
C ASP A 767 37.29 24.09 38.85
N GLY A 768 36.32 23.17 38.77
CA GLY A 768 34.90 23.39 39.06
C GLY A 768 34.10 24.03 37.93
N SER A 769 34.74 24.57 36.89
CA SER A 769 34.05 25.23 35.79
C SER A 769 33.36 24.23 34.85
N LEU A 770 32.29 24.67 34.19
CA LEU A 770 31.54 23.85 33.23
C LEU A 770 32.16 23.97 31.82
N ARG A 771 32.05 22.91 31.02
CA ARG A 771 32.34 22.99 29.59
C ARG A 771 31.09 23.47 28.85
N TYR A 772 31.18 24.65 28.23
CA TYR A 772 30.19 25.15 27.28
C TYR A 772 30.03 24.20 26.08
N ALA A 773 28.86 24.20 25.44
CA ALA A 773 28.59 23.30 24.33
C ALA A 773 29.35 23.69 23.04
N GLU A 774 29.77 22.69 22.26
CA GLU A 774 30.48 22.86 21.00
C GLU A 774 29.96 21.82 19.99
N ASN A 775 29.67 22.25 18.76
CA ASN A 775 29.44 21.37 17.60
C ASN A 775 30.41 21.81 16.50
N PRO A 776 31.69 21.35 16.54
CA PRO A 776 32.78 22.01 15.83
C PRO A 776 32.52 22.18 14.32
N PRO A 777 32.67 23.40 13.77
CA PRO A 777 33.31 24.57 14.36
C PRO A 777 32.41 25.51 15.18
N LYS A 778 31.09 25.26 15.28
CA LYS A 778 30.16 26.11 16.05
C LYS A 778 30.43 26.00 17.56
N LYS A 779 30.37 27.14 18.25
CA LYS A 779 30.50 27.27 19.71
C LYS A 779 29.27 27.95 20.30
N TYR A 780 28.91 27.52 21.51
CA TYR A 780 27.73 27.98 22.21
C TYR A 780 28.10 28.30 23.66
N GLU A 781 28.80 29.42 23.83
CA GLU A 781 29.26 29.96 25.12
C GLU A 781 28.12 30.28 26.10
N ASP A 782 26.90 30.38 25.58
CA ASP A 782 25.61 30.63 26.24
C ASP A 782 24.91 29.37 26.80
N ILE A 783 25.47 28.17 26.59
CA ILE A 783 24.89 26.90 27.08
C ILE A 783 25.93 25.86 27.54
N VAL A 784 25.48 24.94 28.39
CA VAL A 784 26.18 23.75 28.88
C VAL A 784 25.35 22.49 28.64
N ASN A 785 26.03 21.34 28.52
CA ASN A 785 25.39 20.03 28.31
C ASN A 785 25.33 19.22 29.61
N VAL A 786 24.25 18.44 29.75
CA VAL A 786 24.09 17.44 30.83
C VAL A 786 24.93 16.18 30.55
N ASP A 787 25.38 15.50 31.61
CA ASP A 787 26.06 14.20 31.56
C ASP A 787 25.07 13.05 31.70
N PHE A 788 24.68 12.47 30.56
CA PHE A 788 23.79 11.31 30.50
C PHE A 788 24.32 10.05 31.19
N TYR A 789 25.61 10.00 31.56
CA TYR A 789 26.24 8.90 32.29
C TYR A 789 26.79 9.35 33.65
N ALA A 790 26.22 10.43 34.21
CA ALA A 790 26.46 10.90 35.57
C ALA A 790 26.38 9.76 36.61
N LYS A 791 27.35 9.74 37.52
CA LYS A 791 27.64 8.57 38.37
C LYS A 791 26.55 8.31 39.42
N GLY A 792 26.34 7.02 39.74
CA GLY A 792 25.38 6.60 40.76
C GLY A 792 23.93 6.72 40.28
N SER A 793 23.06 7.27 41.12
CA SER A 793 21.64 7.49 40.81
C SER A 793 21.37 8.71 39.92
N ALA A 794 22.38 9.52 39.61
CA ALA A 794 22.24 10.76 38.86
C ALA A 794 21.75 10.53 37.41
N ALA A 795 22.37 9.61 36.66
CA ALA A 795 21.95 9.34 35.28
C ALA A 795 20.49 8.87 35.15
N PRO A 796 19.98 7.88 35.93
CA PRO A 796 18.56 7.53 35.89
C PRO A 796 17.63 8.70 36.24
N ALA A 797 17.97 9.53 37.23
CA ALA A 797 17.17 10.68 37.62
C ALA A 797 17.10 11.73 36.49
N LEU A 798 18.24 12.04 35.86
CA LEU A 798 18.32 12.92 34.69
C LEU A 798 17.49 12.39 33.51
N TRP A 799 17.57 11.09 33.21
CA TRP A 799 16.80 10.49 32.10
C TRP A 799 15.30 10.60 32.36
N ILE A 800 14.85 10.36 33.60
CA ILE A 800 13.45 10.52 34.02
C ILE A 800 13.02 11.99 33.91
N ALA A 801 13.81 12.94 34.43
CA ALA A 801 13.48 14.37 34.35
C ALA A 801 13.35 14.89 32.91
N LEU A 802 14.25 14.47 32.01
CA LEU A 802 14.18 14.80 30.58
C LEU A 802 12.95 14.22 29.89
N ARG A 803 12.53 13.01 30.28
CA ARG A 803 11.28 12.38 29.84
C ARG A 803 10.06 13.09 30.40
N ASP A 804 10.10 13.49 31.67
CA ASP A 804 8.98 14.15 32.36
C ASP A 804 8.72 15.57 31.82
N VAL A 805 9.74 16.27 31.31
CA VAL A 805 9.57 17.51 30.52
C VAL A 805 8.73 17.26 29.26
N VAL A 806 9.01 16.19 28.51
CA VAL A 806 8.22 15.83 27.31
C VAL A 806 6.79 15.44 27.72
N MET A 807 6.65 14.67 28.80
CA MET A 807 5.34 14.29 29.34
C MET A 807 4.54 15.48 29.88
N PHE A 808 5.18 16.52 30.43
CA PHE A 808 4.52 17.75 30.87
C PHE A 808 3.87 18.47 29.69
N TRP A 809 4.62 18.75 28.62
CA TRP A 809 4.06 19.36 27.41
C TRP A 809 3.03 18.46 26.72
N ALA A 810 3.16 17.14 26.81
CA ALA A 810 2.14 16.21 26.34
C ALA A 810 0.85 16.24 27.19
N ASN A 811 0.92 16.43 28.50
CA ASN A 811 -0.26 16.68 29.35
C ASN A 811 -0.93 18.03 28.98
N GLU A 812 -0.14 19.04 28.65
CA GLU A 812 -0.63 20.31 28.09
C GLU A 812 -1.11 20.19 26.62
N GLY A 813 -1.05 19.01 26.02
CA GLY A 813 -1.62 18.69 24.71
C GLY A 813 -0.74 18.99 23.49
N VAL A 814 0.57 19.16 23.68
CA VAL A 814 1.54 19.11 22.58
C VAL A 814 1.67 17.66 22.08
N ARG A 815 1.79 17.48 20.76
CA ARG A 815 1.91 16.14 20.12
C ARG A 815 3.02 16.03 19.08
N ILE A 816 3.85 17.07 18.97
CA ILE A 816 4.95 17.12 18.03
C ILE A 816 6.14 17.77 18.74
N PHE A 817 7.30 17.10 18.72
CA PHE A 817 8.54 17.60 19.28
C PHE A 817 9.64 17.60 18.21
N ARG A 818 10.16 18.79 17.87
CA ARG A 818 11.38 18.95 17.08
C ARG A 818 12.55 18.84 18.05
N VAL A 819 13.34 17.78 17.94
CA VAL A 819 14.41 17.51 18.90
C VAL A 819 15.73 18.05 18.35
N ASP A 820 16.38 18.91 19.14
CA ASP A 820 17.63 19.57 18.74
C ASP A 820 18.87 18.67 18.88
N ASN A 821 19.62 18.57 17.79
CA ASN A 821 20.88 17.84 17.70
C ASN A 821 20.86 16.45 18.40
N PRO A 822 19.83 15.57 18.27
CA PRO A 822 19.73 14.32 19.02
C PRO A 822 20.91 13.37 18.80
N HIS A 823 21.63 13.52 17.68
CA HIS A 823 22.86 12.81 17.37
C HIS A 823 24.04 13.11 18.32
N THR A 824 23.92 14.15 19.17
CA THR A 824 24.88 14.50 20.23
C THR A 824 24.52 13.89 21.60
N LYS A 825 23.34 13.25 21.72
CA LYS A 825 22.81 12.62 22.94
C LYS A 825 22.77 11.08 22.77
N PRO A 826 22.75 10.25 23.84
CA PRO A 826 22.92 8.80 23.71
C PRO A 826 21.77 8.07 23.00
N LEU A 827 22.12 7.10 22.16
CA LEU A 827 21.17 6.27 21.43
C LEU A 827 20.20 5.46 22.33
N PRO A 828 20.63 4.84 23.45
CA PRO A 828 19.71 4.08 24.31
C PRO A 828 18.71 4.98 25.06
N PHE A 829 19.08 6.23 25.35
CA PHE A 829 18.16 7.21 25.94
C PHE A 829 17.01 7.53 24.98
N TRP A 830 17.30 7.76 23.69
CA TRP A 830 16.27 8.00 22.69
C TRP A 830 15.36 6.78 22.47
N GLU A 831 15.94 5.57 22.43
CA GLU A 831 15.18 4.32 22.28
C GLU A 831 14.20 4.10 23.45
N TRP A 832 14.66 4.35 24.68
CA TRP A 832 13.83 4.24 25.88
C TRP A 832 12.78 5.36 25.99
N MET A 833 13.19 6.63 25.90
CA MET A 833 12.31 7.78 26.14
C MET A 833 11.18 7.84 25.11
N ILE A 834 11.47 7.62 23.82
CA ILE A 834 10.45 7.67 22.78
C ILE A 834 9.46 6.50 22.92
N ALA A 835 9.92 5.31 23.33
CA ALA A 835 9.04 4.18 23.59
C ALA A 835 8.14 4.41 24.80
N ASP A 836 8.66 5.00 25.88
CA ASP A 836 7.90 5.31 27.09
C ASP A 836 6.89 6.45 26.88
N VAL A 837 7.27 7.56 26.23
CA VAL A 837 6.31 8.64 25.91
C VAL A 837 5.19 8.12 25.00
N ARG A 838 5.50 7.27 24.01
CA ARG A 838 4.51 6.70 23.09
C ARG A 838 3.64 5.59 23.68
N SER A 839 4.03 4.95 24.79
CA SER A 839 3.12 4.03 25.49
C SER A 839 1.98 4.77 26.22
N HIS A 840 2.18 6.06 26.53
CA HIS A 840 1.17 6.95 27.10
C HIS A 840 0.45 7.79 26.03
N TYR A 841 1.18 8.27 25.03
CA TYR A 841 0.72 9.17 23.96
C TYR A 841 1.19 8.66 22.58
N PRO A 842 0.57 7.60 22.02
CA PRO A 842 1.01 6.95 20.78
C PRO A 842 0.82 7.82 19.52
N ASP A 843 0.11 8.95 19.66
CA ASP A 843 0.00 10.03 18.69
C ASP A 843 1.20 11.00 18.67
N THR A 844 2.19 10.84 19.56
CA THR A 844 3.35 11.75 19.65
C THR A 844 4.35 11.54 18.51
N ILE A 845 4.64 12.63 17.78
CA ILE A 845 5.62 12.68 16.69
C ILE A 845 6.93 13.28 17.20
N PHE A 846 8.06 12.63 16.89
CA PHE A 846 9.40 13.17 17.12
C PHE A 846 10.14 13.42 15.80
N LEU A 847 10.59 14.65 15.57
CA LEU A 847 11.40 15.05 14.42
C LEU A 847 12.87 15.19 14.84
N ALA A 848 13.77 14.41 14.24
CA ALA A 848 15.20 14.46 14.53
C ALA A 848 15.93 15.53 13.70
N GLU A 849 16.45 16.58 14.34
CA GLU A 849 17.40 17.50 13.70
C GLU A 849 18.82 16.91 13.70
N ALA A 850 19.09 16.07 12.70
CA ALA A 850 20.29 15.25 12.65
C ALA A 850 21.16 15.55 11.42
N PHE A 851 21.69 16.77 11.30
CA PHE A 851 22.67 17.13 10.26
C PHE A 851 24.05 16.49 10.55
N THR A 852 24.14 15.18 10.36
CA THR A 852 25.30 14.34 10.72
C THR A 852 25.47 13.18 9.72
N ARG A 853 26.42 12.27 9.92
CA ARG A 853 26.73 11.20 8.94
C ARG A 853 25.54 10.23 8.71
N PRO A 854 25.32 9.68 7.49
CA PRO A 854 24.07 8.99 7.14
C PRO A 854 23.70 7.84 8.08
N LYS A 855 24.68 7.01 8.47
CA LYS A 855 24.47 5.87 9.40
C LYS A 855 23.92 6.29 10.77
N MET A 856 24.20 7.52 11.22
CA MET A 856 23.64 8.06 12.47
C MET A 856 22.21 8.56 12.28
N MET A 857 21.93 9.25 11.16
CA MET A 857 20.56 9.69 10.79
C MET A 857 19.62 8.48 10.67
N ALA A 858 20.04 7.46 9.91
CA ALA A 858 19.32 6.21 9.74
C ALA A 858 19.09 5.50 11.09
N ARG A 859 20.10 5.50 11.99
CA ARG A 859 19.96 4.87 13.31
C ARG A 859 18.95 5.61 14.19
N LEU A 860 18.89 6.94 14.19
CA LEU A 860 17.91 7.69 14.98
C LEU A 860 16.46 7.35 14.56
N ALA A 861 16.18 7.29 13.26
CA ALA A 861 14.86 6.89 12.74
C ALA A 861 14.45 5.46 13.19
N LYS A 862 15.40 4.50 13.16
CA LYS A 862 15.19 3.13 13.67
C LYS A 862 14.85 3.08 15.18
N LEU A 863 15.39 3.99 15.99
CA LEU A 863 15.26 3.94 17.45
C LEU A 863 13.93 4.47 17.98
N GLY A 864 13.28 5.40 17.28
CA GLY A 864 12.02 5.98 17.75
C GLY A 864 11.55 7.20 16.97
N PHE A 865 12.46 7.99 16.41
CA PHE A 865 12.10 9.22 15.68
C PHE A 865 11.15 8.95 14.50
N SER A 866 10.02 9.67 14.49
CA SER A 866 8.95 9.54 13.49
C SER A 866 9.33 10.22 12.16
N GLN A 867 10.20 11.24 12.22
CA GLN A 867 10.63 12.08 11.10
C GLN A 867 12.11 12.46 11.25
N SER A 868 12.76 12.87 10.16
CA SER A 868 14.17 13.29 10.18
C SER A 868 14.44 14.45 9.25
N TYR A 869 15.18 15.46 9.71
CA TYR A 869 15.83 16.43 8.81
C TYR A 869 16.82 15.72 7.87
N THR A 870 17.17 16.40 6.78
CA THR A 870 17.79 15.80 5.59
C THR A 870 18.92 16.67 5.02
N TYR A 871 19.68 16.14 4.05
CA TYR A 871 20.68 16.93 3.32
C TYR A 871 20.10 17.82 2.20
N PHE A 872 18.78 17.98 2.13
CA PHE A 872 18.07 18.62 1.01
C PHE A 872 18.65 19.99 0.61
N THR A 873 18.98 20.83 1.59
CA THR A 873 19.58 22.17 1.41
C THR A 873 20.94 22.14 0.68
N TRP A 874 21.68 21.03 0.80
CA TRP A 874 22.98 20.80 0.12
C TRP A 874 22.86 19.80 -1.04
N ARG A 875 21.68 19.72 -1.68
CA ARG A 875 21.45 19.02 -2.96
C ARG A 875 20.77 20.01 -3.90
N ASN A 876 21.49 20.52 -4.89
CA ASN A 876 21.08 21.63 -5.76
C ASN A 876 21.16 21.27 -7.26
N HIS A 877 21.99 20.31 -7.65
CA HIS A 877 22.13 19.87 -9.03
C HIS A 877 21.31 18.61 -9.35
N LYS A 878 21.00 18.40 -10.64
CA LYS A 878 20.14 17.32 -11.16
C LYS A 878 20.57 15.94 -10.64
N HIS A 879 21.86 15.62 -10.75
CA HIS A 879 22.41 14.33 -10.27
C HIS A 879 22.33 14.16 -8.75
N GLU A 880 22.66 15.21 -7.98
CA GLU A 880 22.62 15.21 -6.51
C GLU A 880 21.20 14.93 -5.97
N LEU A 881 20.19 15.51 -6.61
CA LEU A 881 18.78 15.36 -6.24
C LEU A 881 18.25 13.96 -6.61
N ILE A 882 18.64 13.43 -7.79
CA ILE A 882 18.32 12.06 -8.23
C ILE A 882 18.97 11.03 -7.29
N GLU A 883 20.27 11.16 -7.00
CA GLU A 883 21.02 10.27 -6.11
C GLU A 883 20.39 10.24 -4.71
N TYR A 884 20.15 11.41 -4.12
CA TYR A 884 19.66 11.48 -2.75
C TYR A 884 18.21 10.98 -2.60
N MET A 885 17.34 11.27 -3.58
CA MET A 885 15.99 10.68 -3.58
C MET A 885 16.02 9.17 -3.84
N THR A 886 16.97 8.66 -4.63
CA THR A 886 17.18 7.22 -4.82
C THR A 886 17.65 6.55 -3.52
N GLU A 887 18.57 7.16 -2.78
CA GLU A 887 19.00 6.70 -1.45
C GLU A 887 17.79 6.57 -0.50
N LEU A 888 16.96 7.61 -0.44
CA LEU A 888 15.81 7.69 0.47
C LEU A 888 14.68 6.70 0.13
N THR A 889 14.40 6.46 -1.15
CA THR A 889 13.17 5.73 -1.57
C THR A 889 13.41 4.28 -2.00
N GLN A 890 14.59 3.95 -2.53
CA GLN A 890 14.89 2.62 -3.08
C GLN A 890 15.76 1.75 -2.17
N THR A 891 16.37 2.32 -1.11
CA THR A 891 17.11 1.54 -0.11
C THR A 891 16.24 1.17 1.10
N SER A 892 16.80 0.43 2.06
CA SER A 892 16.14 0.11 3.35
C SER A 892 15.61 1.32 4.13
N LEU A 893 16.09 2.54 3.85
CA LEU A 893 15.60 3.77 4.48
C LEU A 893 14.07 3.92 4.35
N ARG A 894 13.47 3.49 3.23
CA ARG A 894 12.03 3.58 2.97
C ARG A 894 11.14 2.97 4.06
N GLU A 895 11.66 1.99 4.80
CA GLU A 895 10.91 1.26 5.82
C GLU A 895 10.86 1.96 7.19
N TYR A 896 11.70 2.96 7.43
CA TYR A 896 11.77 3.61 8.74
C TYR A 896 12.14 5.09 8.75
N PHE A 897 12.74 5.62 7.69
CA PHE A 897 13.16 7.01 7.57
C PHE A 897 12.08 7.82 6.83
N ARG A 898 11.63 8.93 7.43
CA ARG A 898 10.69 9.86 6.79
C ARG A 898 11.39 11.23 6.60
N PRO A 899 11.80 11.59 5.36
CA PRO A 899 12.62 12.76 5.09
C PRO A 899 11.82 14.06 5.15
N HIS A 900 12.15 14.93 6.09
CA HIS A 900 11.61 16.27 6.20
C HIS A 900 12.44 17.27 5.40
N PHE A 901 11.84 17.87 4.38
CA PHE A 901 12.48 18.81 3.47
C PHE A 901 12.17 20.25 3.90
N PHE A 902 12.90 20.74 4.91
CA PHE A 902 12.94 22.17 5.20
C PHE A 902 13.72 22.91 4.10
N VAL A 903 13.13 23.96 3.52
CA VAL A 903 13.77 24.77 2.46
C VAL A 903 14.84 25.72 3.01
N ASN A 904 14.69 26.14 4.26
CA ASN A 904 15.59 26.93 5.08
C ASN A 904 15.35 26.60 6.56
N THR A 905 16.25 27.00 7.45
CA THR A 905 16.05 27.03 8.91
C THR A 905 16.75 28.27 9.49
N PRO A 906 16.53 28.65 10.76
CA PRO A 906 17.25 29.77 11.39
C PRO A 906 18.77 29.59 11.45
N ASP A 907 19.27 28.35 11.26
CA ASP A 907 20.69 27.99 11.18
C ASP A 907 21.20 27.76 9.75
N ILE A 908 20.31 27.67 8.76
CA ILE A 908 20.62 27.33 7.37
C ILE A 908 19.81 28.22 6.42
N ASN A 909 20.44 29.30 6.01
CA ASN A 909 20.20 30.04 4.77
C ASN A 909 21.08 29.41 3.67
N PRO A 910 20.58 28.49 2.81
CA PRO A 910 21.41 27.74 1.87
C PRO A 910 22.07 28.66 0.85
N TYR A 911 23.35 28.41 0.51
CA TYR A 911 24.12 29.24 -0.45
C TYR A 911 23.40 29.49 -1.78
N PHE A 912 22.60 28.53 -2.26
CA PHE A 912 21.81 28.68 -3.49
C PHE A 912 20.82 29.86 -3.44
N LEU A 913 20.31 30.25 -2.27
CA LEU A 913 19.34 31.33 -2.10
C LEU A 913 19.98 32.72 -1.96
N HIS A 914 21.30 32.81 -1.79
CA HIS A 914 21.98 34.08 -1.48
C HIS A 914 21.94 35.08 -2.63
N ASP A 915 21.99 34.60 -3.89
CA ASP A 915 22.01 35.44 -5.09
C ASP A 915 21.03 35.00 -6.20
N SER A 916 20.20 33.97 -5.97
CA SER A 916 19.24 33.47 -6.95
C SER A 916 18.05 34.40 -7.21
N GLY A 917 17.76 35.32 -6.28
CA GLY A 917 16.50 36.05 -6.23
C GLY A 917 15.26 35.15 -6.08
N ARG A 918 14.06 35.73 -6.29
CA ARG A 918 12.75 35.06 -6.25
C ARG A 918 12.70 33.70 -6.96
N PRO A 919 13.30 33.52 -8.17
CA PRO A 919 13.23 32.23 -8.87
C PRO A 919 13.84 31.09 -8.06
N GLY A 920 14.95 31.30 -7.34
CA GLY A 920 15.56 30.25 -6.52
C GLY A 920 14.68 29.82 -5.34
N PHE A 921 13.96 30.74 -4.72
CA PHE A 921 12.99 30.41 -3.66
C PHE A 921 11.83 29.56 -4.23
N LEU A 922 11.33 29.90 -5.42
CA LEU A 922 10.34 29.07 -6.13
C LEU A 922 10.89 27.66 -6.48
N ILE A 923 12.13 27.56 -6.95
CA ILE A 923 12.79 26.28 -7.23
C ILE A 923 12.90 25.44 -5.96
N ARG A 924 13.38 26.00 -4.84
CA ARG A 924 13.49 25.28 -3.57
C ARG A 924 12.13 24.90 -3.00
N ALA A 925 11.11 25.76 -3.12
CA ALA A 925 9.74 25.45 -2.73
C ALA A 925 9.18 24.29 -3.54
N ALA A 926 9.27 24.32 -4.87
CA ALA A 926 8.82 23.24 -5.76
C ALA A 926 9.56 21.92 -5.47
N LEU A 927 10.88 21.96 -5.32
CA LEU A 927 11.66 20.77 -4.98
C LEU A 927 11.22 20.16 -3.63
N ALA A 928 10.96 20.98 -2.60
CA ALA A 928 10.55 20.46 -1.29
C ALA A 928 9.12 19.92 -1.31
N THR A 929 8.19 20.71 -1.84
CA THR A 929 6.76 20.41 -1.90
C THR A 929 6.43 19.20 -2.77
N LEU A 930 7.21 18.96 -3.82
CA LEU A 930 6.95 17.92 -4.83
C LEU A 930 7.83 16.66 -4.67
N LEU A 931 8.91 16.68 -3.85
CA LEU A 931 9.72 15.49 -3.58
C LEU A 931 9.44 14.81 -2.24
N SER A 932 8.87 15.48 -1.23
CA SER A 932 8.51 14.84 0.05
C SER A 932 7.12 15.21 0.58
N GLY A 933 6.47 14.23 1.22
CA GLY A 933 5.26 14.47 2.01
C GLY A 933 5.49 15.37 3.22
N LEU A 934 6.72 15.43 3.74
CA LEU A 934 7.12 16.33 4.81
C LEU A 934 7.96 17.46 4.25
N TRP A 935 7.45 18.68 4.33
CA TRP A 935 8.22 19.89 4.01
C TRP A 935 7.97 20.97 5.04
N GLY A 936 8.88 21.95 5.11
CA GLY A 936 8.67 23.12 5.94
C GLY A 936 9.50 24.31 5.51
N MET A 937 9.21 25.46 6.09
CA MET A 937 10.02 26.67 5.97
C MET A 937 10.10 27.41 7.29
N TYR A 938 11.15 28.21 7.42
CA TYR A 938 11.29 29.23 8.44
C TYR A 938 10.89 30.59 7.87
N ASN A 939 10.07 31.31 8.65
CA ASN A 939 9.52 32.64 8.40
C ASN A 939 10.52 33.62 7.74
N GLY A 940 10.09 34.29 6.68
CA GLY A 940 10.91 35.14 5.81
C GLY A 940 11.29 34.45 4.49
N PHE A 941 11.20 33.12 4.40
CA PHE A 941 11.36 32.39 3.14
C PHE A 941 10.32 32.82 2.10
N GLU A 942 9.06 33.02 2.52
CA GLU A 942 7.97 33.44 1.63
C GLU A 942 8.16 34.85 1.07
N LEU A 943 9.01 35.65 1.72
CA LEU A 943 9.40 37.00 1.30
C LEU A 943 10.70 37.02 0.47
N CYS A 944 11.26 35.85 0.18
CA CYS A 944 12.57 35.66 -0.46
C CYS A 944 13.75 36.27 0.33
N GLU A 945 13.74 36.20 1.68
CA GLU A 945 14.90 36.60 2.47
C GLU A 945 16.03 35.56 2.35
N GLY A 946 17.15 35.98 1.74
CA GLY A 946 18.33 35.15 1.50
C GLY A 946 19.67 35.82 1.86
N THR A 947 19.66 37.02 2.45
CA THR A 947 20.88 37.79 2.74
C THR A 947 21.78 37.08 3.77
N PRO A 948 23.00 36.67 3.41
CA PRO A 948 23.88 35.92 4.30
C PRO A 948 24.65 36.83 5.25
N HIS A 949 24.98 36.30 6.43
CA HIS A 949 25.96 36.88 7.32
C HIS A 949 27.37 36.70 6.74
N VAL A 950 28.14 37.78 6.65
CA VAL A 950 29.52 37.78 6.10
C VAL A 950 30.50 38.14 7.20
N VAL A 951 31.30 37.16 7.64
CA VAL A 951 32.26 37.33 8.74
C VAL A 951 33.67 37.32 8.19
N ASN A 952 34.42 38.43 8.37
CA ASN A 952 35.78 38.61 7.88
C ASN A 952 35.94 38.33 6.36
N GLY A 953 34.94 38.72 5.56
CA GLY A 953 34.89 38.46 4.12
C GLY A 953 34.47 37.04 3.72
N VAL A 954 34.16 36.17 4.68
CA VAL A 954 33.67 34.81 4.44
C VAL A 954 32.16 34.75 4.65
N THR A 955 31.42 34.58 3.55
CA THR A 955 29.98 34.29 3.54
C THR A 955 29.65 33.05 4.37
N LYS A 956 28.51 33.05 5.06
CA LYS A 956 28.01 31.95 5.90
C LYS A 956 26.63 31.49 5.47
N GLU A 957 26.24 30.31 5.95
CA GLU A 957 24.85 29.83 5.91
C GLU A 957 24.00 30.43 7.05
N GLU A 958 24.55 31.26 7.93
CA GLU A 958 23.75 32.05 8.86
C GLU A 958 23.10 33.26 8.14
N TYR A 959 21.86 33.59 8.51
CA TYR A 959 21.19 34.83 8.10
C TYR A 959 21.85 36.09 8.68
N LEU A 960 21.92 37.16 7.88
CA LEU A 960 22.18 38.51 8.40
C LEU A 960 21.01 38.99 9.26
N ASP A 961 21.31 39.62 10.40
CA ASP A 961 20.35 40.10 11.39
C ASP A 961 19.39 38.99 11.87
N SER A 962 19.94 37.79 12.05
CA SER A 962 19.22 36.54 12.37
C SER A 962 18.31 36.67 13.60
N GLU A 963 17.04 36.29 13.42
CA GLU A 963 15.99 36.27 14.45
C GLU A 963 16.36 35.46 15.72
N LYS A 964 17.33 34.54 15.63
CA LYS A 964 17.87 33.86 16.81
C LYS A 964 18.43 34.81 17.87
N TYR A 965 18.88 36.00 17.50
CA TYR A 965 19.58 36.92 18.42
C TYR A 965 18.92 38.30 18.56
N GLN A 966 17.86 38.57 17.81
CA GLN A 966 17.12 39.84 17.84
C GLN A 966 15.65 39.61 17.48
N LEU A 967 14.79 40.59 17.78
CA LEU A 967 13.43 40.60 17.26
C LEU A 967 13.44 40.99 15.78
N ARG A 968 12.38 40.60 15.07
CA ARG A 968 12.13 40.96 13.66
C ARG A 968 10.69 41.43 13.50
N ALA A 969 10.42 42.15 12.43
CA ALA A 969 9.08 42.47 11.95
C ALA A 969 9.12 42.50 10.43
N TRP A 970 8.02 42.12 9.78
CA TRP A 970 7.96 41.97 8.33
C TRP A 970 6.69 42.59 7.74
N ASP A 971 6.87 43.22 6.59
CA ASP A 971 5.79 43.43 5.62
C ASP A 971 5.53 42.11 4.88
N TYR A 972 4.48 41.40 5.27
CA TYR A 972 4.12 40.11 4.69
C TYR A 972 3.47 40.21 3.30
N ASP A 973 3.00 41.40 2.92
CA ASP A 973 2.38 41.69 1.62
C ASP A 973 3.38 42.32 0.63
N ARG A 974 4.66 42.45 1.03
CA ARG A 974 5.76 43.01 0.24
C ARG A 974 5.76 42.48 -1.20
N PRO A 975 5.76 43.35 -2.23
CA PRO A 975 5.81 42.93 -3.62
C PRO A 975 6.99 41.99 -3.92
N GLY A 976 6.74 40.92 -4.66
CA GLY A 976 7.73 39.89 -4.99
C GLY A 976 7.79 38.70 -4.02
N ASN A 977 6.97 38.69 -2.95
CA ASN A 977 6.72 37.49 -2.15
C ASN A 977 6.21 36.31 -3.01
N ILE A 978 6.23 35.10 -2.44
CA ILE A 978 5.79 33.84 -3.07
C ILE A 978 4.63 33.18 -2.30
N ASN A 979 3.86 33.97 -1.55
CA ASN A 979 2.74 33.49 -0.72
C ASN A 979 1.71 32.73 -1.57
N ALA A 980 1.44 33.21 -2.80
CA ALA A 980 0.48 32.61 -3.73
C ALA A 980 0.97 31.24 -4.24
N GLU A 981 2.23 31.12 -4.64
CA GLU A 981 2.81 29.86 -5.10
C GLU A 981 2.94 28.83 -3.97
N ILE A 982 3.31 29.26 -2.75
CA ILE A 982 3.31 28.39 -1.55
C ILE A 982 1.90 27.88 -1.27
N THR A 983 0.91 28.79 -1.26
CA THR A 983 -0.51 28.44 -1.08
C THR A 983 -0.95 27.42 -2.14
N ARG A 984 -0.61 27.65 -3.41
CA ARG A 984 -1.00 26.76 -4.50
C ARG A 984 -0.33 25.40 -4.40
N LEU A 985 0.96 25.34 -4.09
CA LEU A 985 1.69 24.08 -3.88
C LEU A 985 1.13 23.28 -2.69
N ASN A 986 0.78 23.93 -1.58
CA ASN A 986 0.14 23.26 -0.45
C ASN A 986 -1.29 22.78 -0.76
N GLN A 987 -2.09 23.56 -1.49
CA GLN A 987 -3.40 23.11 -1.98
C GLN A 987 -3.28 21.88 -2.89
N ILE A 988 -2.29 21.88 -3.79
CA ILE A 988 -2.00 20.75 -4.67
C ILE A 988 -1.60 19.54 -3.81
N ARG A 989 -0.62 19.67 -2.92
CA ARG A 989 -0.20 18.61 -1.98
C ARG A 989 -1.35 17.99 -1.18
N ALA A 990 -2.25 18.82 -0.65
CA ALA A 990 -3.42 18.36 0.10
C ALA A 990 -4.46 17.64 -0.79
N SER A 991 -4.54 17.99 -2.08
CA SER A 991 -5.46 17.39 -3.07
C SER A 991 -4.88 16.17 -3.78
N HIS A 992 -3.56 15.95 -3.70
CA HIS A 992 -2.81 14.99 -4.51
C HIS A 992 -2.03 14.01 -3.61
N PRO A 993 -2.58 12.81 -3.33
CA PRO A 993 -1.94 11.76 -2.54
C PRO A 993 -0.51 11.38 -3.00
N ALA A 994 -0.18 11.55 -4.29
CA ALA A 994 1.17 11.38 -4.82
C ALA A 994 2.22 12.28 -4.16
N LEU A 995 1.79 13.37 -3.52
CA LEU A 995 2.63 14.32 -2.81
C LEU A 995 2.53 14.19 -1.28
N GLN A 996 1.72 13.26 -0.77
CA GLN A 996 1.56 12.98 0.67
C GLN A 996 2.53 11.90 1.18
N ASN A 997 3.49 11.51 0.34
CA ASN A 997 4.56 10.57 0.65
C ASN A 997 5.87 11.05 -0.03
N HIS A 998 7.00 10.42 0.26
CA HIS A 998 8.26 10.63 -0.46
C HIS A 998 8.59 9.45 -1.40
N LEU A 999 8.01 8.27 -1.15
CA LEU A 999 8.35 7.00 -1.80
C LEU A 999 7.91 6.87 -3.27
N GLY A 1000 6.99 7.70 -3.74
CA GLY A 1000 6.46 7.64 -5.10
C GLY A 1000 7.06 8.69 -6.02
N VAL A 1001 8.29 8.42 -6.48
CA VAL A 1001 9.02 9.27 -7.42
C VAL A 1001 9.75 8.42 -8.45
N ARG A 1002 9.69 8.81 -9.72
CA ARG A 1002 10.48 8.21 -10.81
C ARG A 1002 11.08 9.31 -11.66
N PHE A 1003 12.40 9.38 -11.73
CA PHE A 1003 13.10 10.37 -12.55
C PHE A 1003 13.07 9.96 -14.03
N LEU A 1004 12.96 10.94 -14.91
CA LEU A 1004 12.66 10.74 -16.33
C LEU A 1004 13.65 11.51 -17.24
N PRO A 1005 13.84 11.10 -18.50
CA PRO A 1005 14.78 11.75 -19.41
C PRO A 1005 14.40 13.19 -19.75
N ALA A 1006 15.36 14.10 -19.60
CA ALA A 1006 15.32 15.49 -20.02
C ALA A 1006 16.69 15.88 -20.60
N SER A 1007 16.72 16.40 -21.83
CA SER A 1007 17.96 16.70 -22.57
C SER A 1007 18.80 17.85 -22.01
N ASP A 1008 18.22 18.74 -21.20
CA ASP A 1008 18.97 19.80 -20.49
C ASP A 1008 19.37 19.35 -19.07
N ASP A 1009 20.67 19.40 -18.75
CA ASP A 1009 21.21 19.13 -17.40
C ASP A 1009 20.73 20.10 -16.31
N ALA A 1010 20.27 21.29 -16.71
CA ALA A 1010 19.60 22.22 -15.79
C ALA A 1010 18.15 21.84 -15.50
N VAL A 1011 17.51 20.94 -16.27
CA VAL A 1011 16.11 20.56 -16.06
C VAL A 1011 16.03 19.20 -15.36
N LEU A 1012 15.51 19.21 -14.13
CA LEU A 1012 15.12 18.00 -13.42
C LEU A 1012 13.68 17.63 -13.80
N TYR A 1013 13.48 16.43 -14.32
CA TYR A 1013 12.17 15.94 -14.79
C TYR A 1013 11.84 14.61 -14.10
N PHE A 1014 10.63 14.50 -13.55
CA PHE A 1014 10.20 13.33 -12.78
C PHE A 1014 8.69 13.18 -12.74
N ALA A 1015 8.24 11.94 -12.54
CA ALA A 1015 6.88 11.63 -12.14
C ALA A 1015 6.76 11.54 -10.62
N ARG A 1016 5.56 11.86 -10.13
CA ARG A 1016 5.08 11.66 -8.76
C ARG A 1016 3.80 10.86 -8.80
N PHE A 1017 3.72 9.85 -7.94
CA PHE A 1017 2.56 8.96 -7.87
C PHE A 1017 2.39 8.36 -6.47
N VAL A 1018 1.26 7.73 -6.17
CA VAL A 1018 1.15 6.84 -4.99
C VAL A 1018 1.72 5.46 -5.33
N PRO A 1019 2.74 4.94 -4.63
CA PRO A 1019 3.22 3.58 -4.85
C PRO A 1019 2.12 2.57 -4.53
N THR A 1020 1.71 1.79 -5.54
CA THR A 1020 0.61 0.81 -5.40
C THR A 1020 1.07 -0.54 -4.86
N SER A 1021 2.38 -0.73 -4.69
CA SER A 1021 3.01 -1.85 -4.01
C SER A 1021 4.40 -1.42 -3.50
N HIS A 1022 5.11 -2.32 -2.82
CA HIS A 1022 6.50 -2.10 -2.43
C HIS A 1022 7.54 -2.39 -3.55
N ALA A 1023 7.13 -2.79 -4.76
CA ALA A 1023 8.06 -3.05 -5.87
C ALA A 1023 8.76 -1.76 -6.39
N PRO A 1024 9.98 -1.83 -6.97
CA PRO A 1024 10.60 -0.69 -7.65
C PRO A 1024 9.89 -0.33 -8.96
N ASP A 1025 9.44 -1.38 -9.65
CA ASP A 1025 8.87 -1.38 -10.99
C ASP A 1025 7.48 -0.72 -11.01
N ALA A 1026 6.74 -0.89 -9.91
CA ALA A 1026 5.39 -0.38 -9.63
C ALA A 1026 5.08 0.88 -10.45
N GLY A 1027 4.34 0.69 -11.55
CA GLY A 1027 4.06 1.72 -12.54
C GLY A 1027 3.30 2.88 -11.95
N PHE A 1028 2.93 3.86 -12.78
CA PHE A 1028 2.29 5.05 -12.23
C PHE A 1028 0.94 4.72 -11.60
N GLY A 1029 0.88 5.10 -10.32
CA GLY A 1029 -0.16 4.75 -9.37
C GLY A 1029 -1.41 5.58 -9.59
N ASP A 1030 -2.08 5.95 -8.50
CA ASP A 1030 -3.40 6.55 -8.64
C ASP A 1030 -3.34 7.95 -9.24
N ASP A 1031 -3.01 8.92 -8.42
CA ASP A 1031 -2.68 10.28 -8.76
C ASP A 1031 -1.32 10.29 -9.46
N VAL A 1032 -1.23 10.88 -10.66
CA VAL A 1032 0.03 10.95 -11.43
C VAL A 1032 0.32 12.38 -11.87
N LEU A 1033 1.43 12.91 -11.38
CA LEU A 1033 1.93 14.24 -11.72
C LEU A 1033 3.28 14.12 -12.43
N LEU A 1034 3.43 14.75 -13.59
CA LEU A 1034 4.72 15.00 -14.22
C LEU A 1034 5.22 16.39 -13.82
N VAL A 1035 6.50 16.47 -13.46
CA VAL A 1035 7.10 17.67 -12.90
C VAL A 1035 8.40 17.98 -13.64
N ALA A 1036 8.53 19.18 -14.20
CA ALA A 1036 9.76 19.69 -14.79
C ALA A 1036 10.20 20.94 -14.03
N ILE A 1037 11.43 20.93 -13.48
CA ILE A 1037 11.98 22.04 -12.67
C ILE A 1037 13.31 22.49 -13.29
N SER A 1038 13.41 23.76 -13.66
CA SER A 1038 14.70 24.39 -13.94
C SER A 1038 15.45 24.58 -12.64
N LEU A 1039 16.69 24.11 -12.58
CA LEU A 1039 17.63 24.35 -11.49
C LEU A 1039 18.50 25.60 -11.75
N ASP A 1040 18.31 26.26 -12.91
CA ASP A 1040 18.90 27.55 -13.26
C ASP A 1040 17.90 28.67 -12.90
N PRO A 1041 18.18 29.51 -11.87
CA PRO A 1041 17.33 30.62 -11.48
C PRO A 1041 17.53 31.89 -12.32
N ARG A 1042 18.45 31.88 -13.30
CA ARG A 1042 18.89 33.09 -14.04
C ARG A 1042 18.50 33.08 -15.51
N ASN A 1043 18.50 31.91 -16.17
CA ASN A 1043 18.26 31.80 -17.60
C ASN A 1043 16.99 30.97 -17.89
N VAL A 1044 16.26 31.35 -18.94
CA VAL A 1044 15.20 30.50 -19.51
C VAL A 1044 15.82 29.22 -20.06
N ARG A 1045 15.29 28.06 -19.65
CA ARG A 1045 15.74 26.75 -20.11
C ARG A 1045 14.74 26.14 -21.08
N GLU A 1046 15.24 25.44 -22.08
CA GLU A 1046 14.44 24.59 -22.96
C GLU A 1046 15.02 23.19 -22.95
N SER A 1047 14.18 22.20 -22.69
CA SER A 1047 14.54 20.79 -22.71
C SER A 1047 13.55 20.04 -23.57
N ASP A 1048 14.08 19.11 -24.36
CA ASP A 1048 13.27 18.01 -24.87
C ASP A 1048 13.10 17.01 -23.71
N ILE A 1049 11.91 16.46 -23.55
CA ILE A 1049 11.52 15.51 -22.50
C ILE A 1049 10.82 14.31 -23.12
N GLU A 1050 10.91 13.17 -22.44
CA GLU A 1050 10.27 11.94 -22.87
C GLU A 1050 9.02 11.66 -22.02
N LEU A 1051 7.84 11.74 -22.63
CA LEU A 1051 6.61 11.34 -21.96
C LEU A 1051 6.65 9.84 -21.67
N PRO A 1052 6.37 9.42 -20.43
CA PRO A 1052 6.50 8.04 -19.98
C PRO A 1052 5.29 7.18 -20.41
N LEU A 1053 4.97 7.20 -21.70
CA LEU A 1053 3.82 6.53 -22.31
C LEU A 1053 3.78 5.01 -22.00
N TRP A 1054 4.96 4.39 -21.87
CA TRP A 1054 5.11 2.98 -21.50
C TRP A 1054 4.53 2.63 -20.12
N GLU A 1055 4.51 3.56 -19.17
CA GLU A 1055 3.98 3.36 -17.80
C GLU A 1055 2.47 3.11 -17.77
N TRP A 1056 1.79 3.39 -18.89
CA TRP A 1056 0.37 3.12 -19.12
C TRP A 1056 0.14 2.22 -20.34
N GLY A 1057 1.19 1.60 -20.88
CA GLY A 1057 1.13 0.74 -22.07
C GLY A 1057 0.81 1.46 -23.39
N LEU A 1058 0.95 2.79 -23.45
CA LEU A 1058 0.71 3.57 -24.66
C LEU A 1058 1.92 3.49 -25.63
N PRO A 1059 1.70 3.46 -26.95
CA PRO A 1059 2.77 3.49 -27.94
C PRO A 1059 3.44 4.87 -28.02
N ASP A 1060 4.63 4.96 -28.63
CA ASP A 1060 5.42 6.20 -28.75
C ASP A 1060 4.74 7.35 -29.56
N HIS A 1061 3.60 7.07 -30.22
CA HIS A 1061 2.74 8.07 -30.87
C HIS A 1061 1.42 8.34 -30.13
N GLY A 1062 1.22 7.72 -28.95
CA GLY A 1062 0.07 7.90 -28.08
C GLY A 1062 0.00 9.30 -27.44
N ALA A 1063 -1.01 9.52 -26.61
CA ALA A 1063 -1.30 10.84 -26.06
C ALA A 1063 -1.60 10.85 -24.56
N LEU A 1064 -1.29 11.98 -23.91
CA LEU A 1064 -1.66 12.26 -22.52
C LEU A 1064 -2.52 13.52 -22.48
N ALA A 1065 -3.63 13.46 -21.75
CA ALA A 1065 -4.31 14.67 -21.29
C ALA A 1065 -3.46 15.26 -20.16
N ALA A 1066 -3.16 16.56 -20.23
CA ALA A 1066 -2.35 17.26 -19.25
C ALA A 1066 -3.11 18.47 -18.69
N GLU A 1067 -3.11 18.59 -17.37
CA GLU A 1067 -3.62 19.75 -16.64
C GLU A 1067 -2.46 20.40 -15.89
N ASP A 1068 -2.02 21.58 -16.35
CA ASP A 1068 -1.10 22.44 -15.61
C ASP A 1068 -1.77 22.83 -14.29
N LEU A 1069 -1.27 22.31 -13.17
CA LEU A 1069 -1.87 22.53 -11.86
C LEU A 1069 -1.59 23.93 -11.29
N MET A 1070 -0.62 24.66 -11.83
CA MET A 1070 -0.30 26.02 -11.38
C MET A 1070 -1.19 27.05 -12.07
N HIS A 1071 -1.48 26.89 -13.37
CA HIS A 1071 -2.27 27.83 -14.16
C HIS A 1071 -3.70 27.34 -14.51
N GLY A 1072 -4.00 26.06 -14.33
CA GLY A 1072 -5.29 25.45 -14.68
C GLY A 1072 -5.50 25.16 -16.18
N HIS A 1073 -4.44 25.26 -16.99
CA HIS A 1073 -4.52 25.03 -18.43
C HIS A 1073 -4.60 23.52 -18.75
N ARG A 1074 -5.64 23.13 -19.49
CA ARG A 1074 -5.88 21.74 -19.93
C ARG A 1074 -5.62 21.59 -21.43
N PHE A 1075 -4.72 20.71 -21.79
CA PHE A 1075 -4.29 20.44 -23.17
C PHE A 1075 -3.95 18.97 -23.34
N ASP A 1076 -3.51 18.58 -24.54
CA ASP A 1076 -3.14 17.20 -24.85
C ASP A 1076 -1.77 17.18 -25.51
N TRP A 1077 -0.89 16.34 -24.98
CA TRP A 1077 0.37 16.01 -25.65
C TRP A 1077 0.15 14.82 -26.57
N HIS A 1078 0.71 14.88 -27.77
CA HIS A 1078 0.69 13.81 -28.76
C HIS A 1078 2.12 13.41 -29.14
N GLY A 1079 2.43 12.12 -29.04
CA GLY A 1079 3.78 11.59 -29.24
C GLY A 1079 4.66 11.70 -27.99
N LYS A 1080 5.63 10.79 -27.92
CA LYS A 1080 6.52 10.60 -26.77
C LYS A 1080 7.45 11.80 -26.51
N HIS A 1081 8.03 12.37 -27.55
CA HIS A 1081 8.97 13.47 -27.43
C HIS A 1081 8.24 14.81 -27.41
N GLN A 1082 8.37 15.55 -26.31
CA GLN A 1082 7.83 16.89 -26.15
C GLN A 1082 8.96 17.88 -25.85
N ARG A 1083 8.77 19.16 -26.16
CA ARG A 1083 9.71 20.22 -25.81
C ARG A 1083 9.06 21.16 -24.80
N VAL A 1084 9.71 21.38 -23.67
CA VAL A 1084 9.26 22.27 -22.60
C VAL A 1084 10.18 23.47 -22.46
N ARG A 1085 9.60 24.62 -22.11
CA ARG A 1085 10.29 25.89 -21.87
C ARG A 1085 9.95 26.37 -20.46
N LEU A 1086 10.97 26.57 -19.63
CA LEU A 1086 10.83 26.98 -18.23
C LEU A 1086 11.52 28.33 -18.04
N ASP A 1087 10.74 29.37 -17.73
CA ASP A 1087 11.22 30.75 -17.61
C ASP A 1087 11.27 31.14 -16.12
N PRO A 1088 12.46 31.36 -15.54
CA PRO A 1088 12.58 31.66 -14.12
C PRO A 1088 11.89 32.97 -13.71
N HIS A 1089 11.64 33.90 -14.64
CA HIS A 1089 11.01 35.18 -14.33
C HIS A 1089 9.48 35.10 -14.23
N THR A 1090 8.86 34.03 -14.74
CA THR A 1090 7.42 33.75 -14.55
C THR A 1090 7.22 32.58 -13.59
N LEU A 1091 7.68 31.38 -13.96
CA LEU A 1091 7.66 30.19 -13.11
C LEU A 1091 8.79 29.23 -13.54
N PRO A 1092 9.81 28.99 -12.69
CA PRO A 1092 10.95 28.13 -13.04
C PRO A 1092 10.61 26.64 -13.09
N PHE A 1093 9.36 26.25 -12.87
CA PHE A 1093 8.89 24.87 -12.93
C PHE A 1093 7.52 24.80 -13.60
N ALA A 1094 7.19 23.61 -14.10
CA ALA A 1094 5.86 23.26 -14.55
C ALA A 1094 5.47 21.92 -13.92
N LEU A 1095 4.19 21.81 -13.57
CA LEU A 1095 3.62 20.71 -12.81
C LEU A 1095 2.28 20.34 -13.45
N TRP A 1096 2.23 19.18 -14.08
CA TRP A 1096 1.06 18.69 -14.79
C TRP A 1096 0.52 17.45 -14.11
N ARG A 1097 -0.77 17.45 -13.74
CA ARG A 1097 -1.48 16.18 -13.62
C ARG A 1097 -1.63 15.61 -15.02
N VAL A 1098 -1.36 14.33 -15.20
CA VAL A 1098 -1.54 13.67 -16.50
C VAL A 1098 -2.39 12.42 -16.39
N THR A 1099 -3.23 12.21 -17.40
CA THR A 1099 -3.97 10.96 -17.57
C THR A 1099 -3.84 10.46 -19.01
N PRO A 1100 -3.72 9.14 -19.24
CA PRO A 1100 -3.71 8.55 -20.58
C PRO A 1100 -4.93 8.96 -21.41
N ARG A 1101 -4.70 9.51 -22.61
CA ARG A 1101 -5.70 9.46 -23.68
C ARG A 1101 -5.60 8.08 -24.32
N ARG A 1102 -6.35 7.14 -23.75
CA ARG A 1102 -6.64 5.83 -24.34
C ARG A 1102 -7.65 5.98 -25.48
#